data_AF-A0A1Q9CJP7-F1
#
_entry.id   AF-A0A1Q9CJP7-F1
#
_cell.length_a   1.000
_cell.length_b   1.000
_cell.length_c   1.000
_cell.angle_alpha   90.00
_cell.angle_beta   90.00
_cell.angle_gamma   90.00
#
_symmetry.space_group_name_H-M   'P 1'
#
loop_
_entity.id
_entity.type
_entity.pdbx_description
1 polymer ?
#
loop_
_entity_poly.entity_id
_entity_poly.type
_entity_poly.pdbx_seq_one_letter_code
_entity_poly.pdbx_strand_id
1 'polypeptide(L)'
;MFGVYAVLLFAESWRRLVADLSVRPEFRAEFLRTTLRCPSSWEPLLSDLKHAKTLLSAGEAPEARKVLSLSVAHVLGEDADAYGAAVALQRALEDCAVGMGAAFRLLAMSHCGDPVVRDAETEVQVAALEVALRMQHLASGWLIYAYNVAALHHDSFIDDSAWPITSHEFGDEHRSVANLLGNLRAQLPNNRIDADPGTRVHGLTVCLVTICDYPSGARLPRLAASVHGMYAHRHGYGYIHHRHSHHAKGRPAAWGKVDALREAMEDDRWDWVAWIDCDLYFMDMNRTLDSLLLTHARAAGEAASIDESVHMLVTEDAQSLNTAILLMRRSAWSRRLLARVWGDDAGFSPFENHTWWEQQAFAQELFGVNHRRFAQMRYEARMLVRDLPSPYPQEVRILPQSDMNSYHPISSRLVDETWAPGKFVLSFNGVKSLSGPNVAEVLHANYYEVFCQWNSVEDLCKDVLDAGAATAAMAPWLSQAETVAAGSPTILRVGNPYEDLLQLEPADFVQAKADADITTAEAKNCILEQVQKEHEILESIPESIVVGLFEVSCQEIRKTLAGKHRKIQELLLDMMMTKFRDGTQEITDAYAGVFSQLRKSPKDIEEVTAMYIATIPAEILKSLGIELEHGEAPKVTAYFGGWRVFGCPKSTYDLVAKVEDDIKELEASFAAAQQQEQSDFDDMIVDMDFEKLDEIYENVESVNERLKSADA
;
A
#
# COMPACT_ATOMS: atom_id res chain seq x y z
N MET A 1 -17.74 5.59 -0.59
CA MET A 1 -17.49 4.12 -0.60
C MET A 1 -16.02 3.77 -0.86
N PHE A 2 -15.26 4.55 -1.66
CA PHE A 2 -13.81 4.36 -1.86
C PHE A 2 -12.91 4.73 -0.66
N GLY A 3 -13.31 5.67 0.21
CA GLY A 3 -12.54 6.02 1.42
C GLY A 3 -12.48 4.91 2.49
N VAL A 4 -13.45 3.99 2.48
CA VAL A 4 -13.45 2.81 3.36
C VAL A 4 -12.42 1.78 2.89
N TYR A 5 -12.08 1.74 1.60
CA TYR A 5 -11.12 0.79 1.04
C TYR A 5 -9.66 1.14 1.37
N ALA A 6 -9.29 2.43 1.41
CA ALA A 6 -7.94 2.84 1.82
C ALA A 6 -7.71 2.64 3.33
N VAL A 7 -8.74 2.88 4.14
CA VAL A 7 -8.72 2.62 5.59
C VAL A 7 -8.79 1.12 5.89
N LEU A 8 -9.49 0.32 5.06
CA LEU A 8 -9.47 -1.14 5.16
C LEU A 8 -8.14 -1.74 4.67
N LEU A 9 -7.50 -1.19 3.64
CA LEU A 9 -6.15 -1.60 3.24
C LEU A 9 -5.14 -1.27 4.36
N PHE A 10 -5.27 -0.12 5.00
CA PHE A 10 -4.50 0.24 6.18
C PHE A 10 -4.80 -0.68 7.39
N ALA A 11 -6.07 -1.01 7.63
CA ALA A 11 -6.50 -1.95 8.67
C ALA A 11 -6.15 -3.42 8.35
N GLU A 12 -5.99 -3.77 7.08
CA GLU A 12 -5.61 -5.10 6.60
C GLU A 12 -4.08 -5.25 6.63
N SER A 13 -3.32 -4.21 6.26
CA SER A 13 -1.88 -4.10 6.55
C SER A 13 -1.61 -4.12 8.05
N TRP A 14 -2.49 -3.50 8.86
CA TRP A 14 -2.49 -3.60 10.32
C TRP A 14 -2.79 -5.02 10.81
N ARG A 15 -3.81 -5.70 10.28
CA ARG A 15 -4.11 -7.10 10.61
C ARG A 15 -2.98 -8.04 10.21
N ARG A 16 -2.34 -7.84 9.05
CA ARG A 16 -1.17 -8.59 8.60
C ARG A 16 0.03 -8.36 9.53
N LEU A 17 0.34 -7.11 9.86
CA LEU A 17 1.39 -6.74 10.81
C LEU A 17 1.13 -7.26 12.24
N VAL A 18 -0.13 -7.25 12.69
CA VAL A 18 -0.54 -7.80 13.98
C VAL A 18 -0.48 -9.33 13.96
N ALA A 19 -0.92 -9.98 12.88
CA ALA A 19 -0.88 -11.43 12.72
C ALA A 19 0.56 -11.96 12.67
N ASP A 20 1.45 -11.38 11.86
CA ASP A 20 2.85 -11.82 11.76
C ASP A 20 3.62 -11.64 13.07
N LEU A 21 3.32 -10.60 13.84
CA LEU A 21 3.93 -10.35 15.16
C LEU A 21 3.32 -11.15 16.31
N SER A 22 2.20 -11.83 16.08
CA SER A 22 1.49 -12.64 17.08
C SER A 22 1.82 -14.14 16.99
N VAL A 23 2.34 -14.62 15.87
CA VAL A 23 2.48 -16.07 15.57
C VAL A 23 3.80 -16.69 16.10
N ARG A 24 4.80 -15.91 16.54
CA ARG A 24 6.08 -16.48 17.05
C ARG A 24 6.52 -15.89 18.40
N PRO A 25 6.09 -16.46 19.54
CA PRO A 25 6.44 -15.98 20.89
C PRO A 25 7.93 -16.17 21.24
N GLU A 26 8.57 -17.23 20.74
CA GLU A 26 9.94 -17.66 21.10
C GLU A 26 11.04 -16.69 20.62
N PHE A 27 10.75 -15.77 19.70
CA PHE A 27 11.76 -14.97 18.97
C PHE A 27 11.91 -13.52 19.48
N ARG A 28 11.09 -13.03 20.41
CA ARG A 28 10.86 -11.57 20.60
C ARG A 28 12.01 -10.69 21.12
N ALA A 29 13.01 -11.23 21.81
CA ALA A 29 14.07 -10.40 22.43
C ALA A 29 15.40 -10.47 21.65
N GLU A 30 15.80 -11.68 21.24
CA GLU A 30 16.98 -11.91 20.40
C GLU A 30 16.77 -11.34 18.98
N PHE A 31 15.56 -11.49 18.42
CA PHE A 31 15.22 -11.03 17.07
C PHE A 31 15.24 -9.51 16.94
N LEU A 32 14.64 -8.75 17.87
CA LEU A 32 14.72 -7.28 17.82
C LEU A 32 16.16 -6.76 17.92
N ARG A 33 17.05 -7.49 18.63
CA ARG A 33 18.50 -7.20 18.67
C ARG A 33 19.21 -7.52 17.36
N THR A 34 18.91 -8.66 16.72
CA THR A 34 19.55 -9.06 15.46
C THR A 34 19.04 -8.28 14.24
N THR A 35 17.79 -7.81 14.31
CA THR A 35 17.03 -7.39 13.14
C THR A 35 16.93 -5.88 12.98
N LEU A 36 16.78 -5.12 14.07
CA LEU A 36 16.88 -3.65 14.01
C LEU A 36 18.33 -3.16 14.17
N ARG A 37 19.26 -4.07 14.52
CA ARG A 37 20.65 -3.76 14.92
C ARG A 37 20.78 -2.64 15.96
N CYS A 38 19.70 -2.28 16.66
CA CYS A 38 19.75 -1.18 17.63
C CYS A 38 20.49 -1.65 18.90
N PRO A 39 21.44 -0.86 19.42
CA PRO A 39 22.12 -1.16 20.67
C PRO A 39 21.15 -1.34 21.86
N SER A 40 21.57 -2.03 22.91
CA SER A 40 20.75 -2.21 24.13
C SER A 40 20.32 -0.90 24.79
N SER A 41 21.04 0.20 24.57
CA SER A 41 20.62 1.54 25.00
C SER A 41 19.29 2.02 24.40
N TRP A 42 18.79 1.34 23.36
CA TRP A 42 17.53 1.65 22.68
C TRP A 42 16.35 0.77 23.13
N GLU A 43 16.54 -0.12 24.11
CA GLU A 43 15.47 -0.94 24.70
C GLU A 43 14.25 -0.12 25.16
N PRO A 44 14.40 1.09 25.76
CA PRO A 44 13.25 1.95 26.10
C PRO A 44 12.40 2.32 24.89
N LEU A 45 13.02 2.80 23.80
CA LEU A 45 12.28 3.15 22.56
C LEU A 45 11.53 1.92 22.01
N LEU A 46 12.20 0.77 21.97
CA LEU A 46 11.58 -0.47 21.49
C LEU A 46 10.40 -0.92 22.36
N SER A 47 10.49 -0.72 23.67
CA SER A 47 9.39 -0.96 24.60
C SER A 47 8.22 -0.03 24.32
N ASP A 48 8.50 1.25 24.13
CA ASP A 48 7.48 2.27 23.87
C ASP A 48 6.79 2.07 22.52
N LEU A 49 7.52 1.65 21.48
CA LEU A 49 6.94 1.27 20.19
C LEU A 49 5.94 0.11 20.34
N LYS A 50 6.29 -0.92 21.12
CA LYS A 50 5.38 -2.05 21.41
C LYS A 50 4.16 -1.59 22.18
N HIS A 51 4.35 -0.74 23.18
CA HIS A 51 3.26 -0.21 24.00
C HIS A 51 2.30 0.63 23.15
N ALA A 52 2.83 1.56 22.34
CA ALA A 52 2.05 2.38 21.43
C ALA A 52 1.26 1.54 20.41
N LYS A 53 1.84 0.45 19.90
CA LYS A 53 1.11 -0.50 19.04
C LYS A 53 -0.10 -1.11 19.75
N THR A 54 0.06 -1.52 21.01
CA THR A 54 -1.04 -2.06 21.82
C THR A 54 -2.12 -1.02 22.05
N LEU A 55 -1.73 0.22 22.37
CA LEU A 55 -2.66 1.35 22.55
C LEU A 55 -3.46 1.61 21.25
N LEU A 56 -2.79 1.65 20.10
CA LEU A 56 -3.46 1.81 18.81
C LEU A 56 -4.43 0.67 18.49
N SER A 57 -4.08 -0.57 18.85
CA SER A 57 -4.97 -1.73 18.69
C SER A 57 -6.22 -1.63 19.57
N ALA A 58 -6.12 -0.97 20.71
CA ALA A 58 -7.21 -0.69 21.63
C ALA A 58 -8.04 0.56 21.24
N GLY A 59 -7.66 1.29 20.18
CA GLY A 59 -8.29 2.55 19.81
C GLY A 59 -7.83 3.76 20.65
N GLU A 60 -6.78 3.62 21.45
CA GLU A 60 -6.22 4.67 22.31
C GLU A 60 -5.16 5.51 21.60
N ALA A 61 -5.50 6.02 20.42
CA ALA A 61 -4.60 6.80 19.57
C ALA A 61 -3.97 8.04 20.26
N PRO A 62 -4.69 8.82 21.09
CA PRO A 62 -4.09 9.94 21.82
C PRO A 62 -2.99 9.55 22.81
N GLU A 63 -3.13 8.43 23.52
CA GLU A 63 -2.09 7.99 24.46
C GLU A 63 -0.89 7.41 23.70
N ALA A 64 -1.13 6.71 22.58
CA ALA A 64 -0.06 6.27 21.68
C ALA A 64 0.77 7.45 21.15
N ARG A 65 0.12 8.54 20.71
CA ARG A 65 0.81 9.80 20.30
C ARG A 65 1.71 10.31 21.40
N LYS A 66 1.18 10.43 22.61
CA LYS A 66 1.90 10.96 23.77
C LYS A 66 3.13 10.12 24.09
N VAL A 67 2.99 8.79 24.16
CA VAL A 67 4.11 7.87 24.43
C VAL A 67 5.17 8.04 23.35
N LEU A 68 4.81 7.88 22.08
CA LEU A 68 5.76 7.95 20.96
C LEU A 68 6.46 9.29 20.86
N SER A 69 5.73 10.41 21.00
CA SER A 69 6.34 11.73 20.91
C SER A 69 7.34 11.97 22.03
N LEU A 70 7.07 11.49 23.25
CA LEU A 70 8.02 11.61 24.37
C LEU A 70 9.25 10.72 24.17
N SER A 71 9.08 9.52 23.62
CA SER A 71 10.20 8.61 23.33
C SER A 71 11.11 9.17 22.23
N VAL A 72 10.53 9.69 21.14
CA VAL A 72 11.28 10.34 20.05
C VAL A 72 12.03 11.56 20.58
N ALA A 73 11.35 12.43 21.32
CA ALA A 73 11.92 13.59 21.97
C ALA A 73 13.12 13.28 22.88
N HIS A 74 13.03 12.21 23.66
CA HIS A 74 14.11 11.75 24.54
C HIS A 74 15.31 11.26 23.74
N VAL A 75 15.05 10.43 22.72
CA VAL A 75 16.09 9.87 21.84
C VAL A 75 16.84 10.96 21.07
N LEU A 76 16.11 11.93 20.54
CA LEU A 76 16.67 13.03 19.76
C LEU A 76 17.38 14.08 20.64
N GLY A 77 17.41 13.88 21.96
CA GLY A 77 18.12 14.78 22.87
C GLY A 77 17.59 16.20 22.82
N GLU A 78 16.30 16.40 22.55
CA GLU A 78 15.73 17.74 22.30
C GLU A 78 15.70 18.65 23.54
N ASP A 79 15.96 18.11 24.73
CA ASP A 79 16.15 18.89 25.96
C ASP A 79 17.62 19.29 26.18
N ALA A 80 18.54 18.87 25.30
CA ALA A 80 19.94 19.28 25.29
C ALA A 80 20.12 20.63 24.56
N ASP A 81 21.34 21.18 24.65
CA ASP A 81 21.73 22.28 23.78
C ASP A 81 21.83 21.83 22.30
N ALA A 82 21.99 22.79 21.39
CA ALA A 82 22.01 22.50 19.95
C ALA A 82 23.09 21.46 19.56
N TYR A 83 24.25 21.49 20.22
CA TYR A 83 25.31 20.49 20.03
C TYR A 83 24.86 19.11 20.51
N GLY A 84 24.33 19.00 21.72
CA GLY A 84 23.82 17.75 22.28
C GLY A 84 22.69 17.14 21.46
N ALA A 85 21.76 17.96 20.97
CA ALA A 85 20.67 17.52 20.10
C ALA A 85 21.20 17.00 18.75
N ALA A 86 22.15 17.70 18.12
CA ALA A 86 22.77 17.24 16.88
C ALA A 86 23.56 15.93 17.06
N VAL A 87 24.28 15.77 18.18
CA VAL A 87 24.97 14.53 18.53
C VAL A 87 23.98 13.38 18.75
N ALA A 88 22.88 13.64 19.45
CA ALA A 88 21.83 12.64 19.66
C ALA A 88 21.16 12.24 18.33
N LEU A 89 20.90 13.21 17.45
CA LEU A 89 20.35 12.98 16.11
C LEU A 89 21.29 12.15 15.23
N GLN A 90 22.58 12.48 15.21
CA GLN A 90 23.61 11.70 14.51
C GLN A 90 23.69 10.27 15.03
N ARG A 91 23.74 10.13 16.36
CA ARG A 91 23.76 8.82 17.00
C ARG A 91 22.51 8.02 16.67
N ALA A 92 21.34 8.65 16.62
CA ALA A 92 20.10 8.00 16.21
C ALA A 92 20.16 7.47 14.76
N LEU A 93 20.75 8.25 13.85
CA LEU A 93 20.94 7.86 12.46
C LEU A 93 21.88 6.65 12.34
N GLU A 94 22.98 6.66 13.08
CA GLU A 94 24.00 5.60 13.04
C GLU A 94 23.55 4.32 13.77
N ASP A 95 22.95 4.46 14.95
CA ASP A 95 22.65 3.33 15.84
C ASP A 95 21.30 2.67 15.53
N CYS A 96 20.28 3.42 15.12
CA CYS A 96 18.90 2.93 15.09
C CYS A 96 17.96 3.69 14.13
N ALA A 97 18.42 4.05 12.94
CA ALA A 97 17.60 4.77 11.95
C ALA A 97 16.27 4.07 11.62
N VAL A 98 16.27 2.73 11.56
CA VAL A 98 15.03 1.94 11.33
C VAL A 98 14.05 2.09 12.51
N GLY A 99 14.54 2.11 13.75
CA GLY A 99 13.70 2.32 14.93
C GLY A 99 13.06 3.71 14.95
N MET A 100 13.80 4.73 14.52
CA MET A 100 13.28 6.09 14.35
C MET A 100 12.25 6.19 13.23
N GLY A 101 12.52 5.55 12.08
CA GLY A 101 11.56 5.43 10.98
C GLY A 101 10.25 4.79 11.44
N ALA A 102 10.33 3.70 12.22
CA ALA A 102 9.16 3.04 12.80
C ALA A 102 8.40 3.94 13.79
N ALA A 103 9.10 4.72 14.62
CA ALA A 103 8.49 5.65 15.55
C ALA A 103 7.67 6.74 14.83
N PHE A 104 8.25 7.38 13.82
CA PHE A 104 7.56 8.38 13.02
C PHE A 104 6.41 7.79 12.20
N ARG A 105 6.57 6.57 11.67
CA ARG A 105 5.47 5.88 11.01
C ARG A 105 4.31 5.62 11.98
N LEU A 106 4.57 5.09 13.17
CA LEU A 106 3.53 4.88 14.18
C LEU A 106 2.88 6.19 14.65
N LEU A 107 3.64 7.28 14.75
CA LEU A 107 3.09 8.61 15.00
C LEU A 107 2.10 8.99 13.89
N ALA A 108 2.46 8.83 12.62
CA ALA A 108 1.52 9.06 11.52
C ALA A 108 0.24 8.24 11.66
N MET A 109 0.39 6.94 11.95
CA MET A 109 -0.74 6.02 12.14
C MET A 109 -1.65 6.47 13.29
N SER A 110 -1.07 6.98 14.38
CA SER A 110 -1.83 7.46 15.53
C SER A 110 -2.61 8.75 15.25
N HIS A 111 -2.29 9.50 14.20
CA HIS A 111 -3.10 10.62 13.73
C HIS A 111 -4.26 10.15 12.85
N CYS A 112 -3.98 9.26 11.87
CA CYS A 112 -5.02 8.73 10.96
C CYS A 112 -5.99 7.76 11.63
N GLY A 113 -5.51 6.97 12.59
CA GLY A 113 -6.25 5.92 13.27
C GLY A 113 -7.10 6.40 14.44
N ASP A 114 -7.11 7.69 14.73
CA ASP A 114 -7.92 8.27 15.79
C ASP A 114 -9.42 8.18 15.40
N PRO A 115 -10.26 7.44 16.15
CA PRO A 115 -11.67 7.27 15.80
C PRO A 115 -12.43 8.60 15.72
N VAL A 116 -12.01 9.61 16.49
CA VAL A 116 -12.62 10.93 16.46
C VAL A 116 -12.41 11.59 15.11
N VAL A 117 -11.20 11.47 14.53
CA VAL A 117 -10.87 12.05 13.22
C VAL A 117 -11.75 11.43 12.13
N ARG A 118 -11.94 10.11 12.15
CA ARG A 118 -12.74 9.41 11.13
C ARG A 118 -14.17 9.95 11.03
N ASP A 119 -14.75 10.29 12.18
CA ASP A 119 -16.14 10.71 12.29
C ASP A 119 -16.28 12.25 12.39
N ALA A 120 -15.17 13.00 12.26
CA ALA A 120 -15.12 14.47 12.34
C ALA A 120 -15.41 15.16 11.00
N GLU A 121 -15.55 16.49 11.05
CA GLU A 121 -15.69 17.36 9.88
C GLU A 121 -14.44 17.31 8.96
N THR A 122 -14.63 17.60 7.67
CA THR A 122 -13.59 17.47 6.63
C THR A 122 -12.31 18.24 6.97
N GLU A 123 -12.44 19.42 7.58
CA GLU A 123 -11.32 20.26 8.00
C GLU A 123 -10.45 19.56 9.06
N VAL A 124 -11.07 18.89 10.03
CA VAL A 124 -10.38 18.12 11.07
C VAL A 124 -9.65 16.93 10.45
N GLN A 125 -10.31 16.23 9.52
CA GLN A 125 -9.71 15.12 8.76
C GLN A 125 -8.49 15.58 7.96
N VAL A 126 -8.61 16.70 7.24
CA VAL A 126 -7.51 17.29 6.47
C VAL A 126 -6.33 17.63 7.38
N ALA A 127 -6.55 18.31 8.50
CA ALA A 127 -5.47 18.66 9.43
C ALA A 127 -4.78 17.42 10.02
N ALA A 128 -5.53 16.37 10.36
CA ALA A 128 -4.96 15.11 10.86
C ALA A 128 -4.11 14.41 9.79
N LEU A 129 -4.61 14.32 8.56
CA LEU A 129 -3.89 13.72 7.44
C LEU A 129 -2.67 14.55 7.04
N GLU A 130 -2.71 15.87 7.19
CA GLU A 130 -1.54 16.72 6.95
C GLU A 130 -0.41 16.41 7.91
N VAL A 131 -0.69 16.31 9.21
CA VAL A 131 0.30 15.91 10.23
C VAL A 131 0.80 14.50 9.96
N ALA A 132 -0.11 13.56 9.67
CA ALA A 132 0.25 12.18 9.39
C ALA A 132 1.20 12.05 8.19
N LEU A 133 0.90 12.73 7.08
CA LEU A 133 1.73 12.69 5.88
C LEU A 133 3.16 13.15 6.17
N ARG A 134 3.35 14.20 6.98
CA ARG A 134 4.70 14.71 7.30
C ARG A 134 5.43 13.81 8.28
N MET A 135 4.73 13.15 9.19
CA MET A 135 5.32 12.08 10.00
C MET A 135 5.79 10.91 9.11
N GLN A 136 5.03 10.58 8.06
CA GLN A 136 5.50 9.60 7.07
C GLN A 136 6.68 10.13 6.25
N HIS A 137 6.75 11.41 5.90
CA HIS A 137 7.92 12.01 5.22
C HIS A 137 9.17 11.90 6.08
N LEU A 138 9.09 12.19 7.38
CA LEU A 138 10.20 11.97 8.31
C LEU A 138 10.60 10.49 8.32
N ALA A 139 9.64 9.59 8.51
CA ALA A 139 9.90 8.16 8.51
C ALA A 139 10.65 7.71 7.25
N SER A 140 10.31 8.29 6.09
CA SER A 140 10.99 8.03 4.81
C SER A 140 12.45 8.42 4.84
N GLY A 141 12.74 9.64 5.29
CA GLY A 141 14.12 10.11 5.40
C GLY A 141 14.98 9.18 6.25
N TRP A 142 14.46 8.79 7.42
CA TRP A 142 15.15 7.84 8.30
C TRP A 142 15.40 6.47 7.65
N LEU A 143 14.39 5.92 6.97
CA LEU A 143 14.51 4.61 6.32
C LEU A 143 15.42 4.64 5.09
N ILE A 144 15.38 5.73 4.31
CA ILE A 144 16.25 5.93 3.14
C ILE A 144 17.71 6.08 3.58
N TYR A 145 17.97 6.77 4.69
CA TYR A 145 19.30 6.83 5.28
C TYR A 145 19.81 5.44 5.65
N ALA A 146 18.99 4.66 6.37
CA ALA A 146 19.34 3.30 6.78
C ALA A 146 19.71 2.41 5.58
N TYR A 147 18.98 2.54 4.47
CA TYR A 147 19.25 1.78 3.25
C TYR A 147 20.54 2.20 2.55
N ASN A 148 20.76 3.50 2.36
CA ASN A 148 21.85 3.99 1.52
C ASN A 148 23.19 4.10 2.26
N VAL A 149 23.18 4.34 3.57
CA VAL A 149 24.39 4.69 4.34
C VAL A 149 24.78 3.59 5.33
N ALA A 150 23.83 2.87 5.93
CA ALA A 150 24.12 1.91 7.00
C ALA A 150 24.49 0.48 6.52
N ALA A 151 24.83 0.30 5.24
CA ALA A 151 25.26 -0.98 4.64
C ALA A 151 24.22 -2.13 4.71
N LEU A 152 22.95 -1.84 4.41
CA LEU A 152 21.91 -2.85 4.15
C LEU A 152 21.74 -3.10 2.63
N HIS A 153 22.85 -3.29 1.90
CA HIS A 153 22.85 -3.58 0.44
C HIS A 153 22.48 -5.02 0.07
N HIS A 154 21.93 -5.80 1.01
CA HIS A 154 21.43 -7.14 0.73
C HIS A 154 19.90 -7.06 0.56
N ASP A 155 19.41 -7.78 -0.45
CA ASP A 155 18.03 -7.78 -0.91
C ASP A 155 17.01 -7.75 0.22
N SER A 156 15.92 -7.00 -0.02
CA SER A 156 14.78 -6.73 0.86
C SER A 156 15.06 -5.77 2.03
N PHE A 157 14.48 -4.57 1.92
CA PHE A 157 14.51 -3.48 2.91
C PHE A 157 14.19 -3.98 4.33
N ILE A 158 13.31 -5.00 4.40
CA ILE A 158 12.43 -5.21 5.51
C ILE A 158 11.86 -6.67 5.56
N ASP A 159 12.19 -7.56 4.61
CA ASP A 159 11.90 -8.98 4.86
C ASP A 159 12.90 -9.47 5.91
N ASP A 160 12.38 -10.17 6.92
CA ASP A 160 13.04 -10.49 8.20
C ASP A 160 13.15 -9.35 9.21
N SER A 161 12.59 -8.15 8.94
CA SER A 161 12.43 -7.12 9.97
C SER A 161 11.23 -7.35 10.90
N ALA A 162 11.30 -6.97 12.19
CA ALA A 162 10.12 -6.98 13.07
C ALA A 162 9.01 -5.99 12.63
N TRP A 163 9.24 -5.29 11.51
CA TRP A 163 8.34 -4.36 10.87
C TRP A 163 8.29 -4.66 9.36
N PRO A 164 7.67 -5.77 8.91
CA PRO A 164 7.64 -6.21 7.51
C PRO A 164 6.77 -5.28 6.65
N ILE A 165 7.26 -4.09 6.34
CA ILE A 165 6.82 -3.24 5.23
C ILE A 165 7.89 -3.09 4.13
N THR A 166 7.64 -3.64 2.95
CA THR A 166 8.52 -3.40 1.79
C THR A 166 8.56 -1.91 1.43
N SER A 167 9.60 -1.44 0.74
CA SER A 167 9.64 -0.06 0.21
C SER A 167 8.43 0.23 -0.70
N HIS A 168 7.91 -0.80 -1.37
CA HIS A 168 6.68 -0.72 -2.16
C HIS A 168 5.46 -0.40 -1.30
N GLU A 169 5.22 -1.19 -0.26
CA GLU A 169 4.10 -0.96 0.67
C GLU A 169 4.20 0.39 1.38
N PHE A 170 5.40 0.82 1.75
CA PHE A 170 5.59 2.15 2.35
C PHE A 170 5.25 3.27 1.35
N GLY A 171 5.66 3.14 0.08
CA GLY A 171 5.26 4.05 -0.98
C GLY A 171 3.76 4.04 -1.26
N ASP A 172 3.09 2.88 -1.17
CA ASP A 172 1.64 2.76 -1.28
C ASP A 172 0.92 3.47 -0.13
N GLU A 173 1.44 3.35 1.09
CA GLU A 173 0.91 4.06 2.26
C GLU A 173 0.97 5.58 2.06
N HIS A 174 2.12 6.13 1.62
CA HIS A 174 2.24 7.56 1.33
C HIS A 174 1.26 8.02 0.27
N ARG A 175 1.22 7.33 -0.88
CA ARG A 175 0.32 7.67 -1.97
C ARG A 175 -1.12 7.62 -1.52
N SER A 176 -1.49 6.64 -0.71
CA SER A 176 -2.85 6.52 -0.17
C SER A 176 -3.23 7.71 0.71
N VAL A 177 -2.34 8.12 1.62
CA VAL A 177 -2.57 9.29 2.49
C VAL A 177 -2.60 10.58 1.66
N ALA A 178 -1.66 10.78 0.74
CA ALA A 178 -1.60 11.94 -0.12
C ALA A 178 -2.84 12.05 -1.04
N ASN A 179 -3.27 10.95 -1.66
CA ASN A 179 -4.46 10.91 -2.49
C ASN A 179 -5.74 11.19 -1.70
N LEU A 180 -5.86 10.62 -0.48
CA LEU A 180 -6.99 10.91 0.40
C LEU A 180 -7.01 12.39 0.79
N LEU A 181 -5.87 12.95 1.17
CA LEU A 181 -5.73 14.37 1.50
C LEU A 181 -6.12 15.25 0.30
N GLY A 182 -5.66 14.93 -0.90
CA GLY A 182 -6.05 15.63 -2.13
C GLY A 182 -7.55 15.59 -2.38
N ASN A 183 -8.17 14.41 -2.24
CA ASN A 183 -9.62 14.22 -2.40
C ASN A 183 -10.45 14.98 -1.37
N LEU A 184 -9.99 15.09 -0.13
CA LEU A 184 -10.67 15.85 0.93
C LEU A 184 -10.49 17.35 0.74
N ARG A 185 -9.28 17.81 0.38
CA ARG A 185 -9.03 19.21 0.03
C ARG A 185 -9.90 19.69 -1.13
N ALA A 186 -10.15 18.83 -2.13
CA ALA A 186 -11.04 19.14 -3.24
C ALA A 186 -12.51 19.35 -2.83
N GLN A 187 -12.91 18.87 -1.65
CA GLN A 187 -14.26 19.08 -1.10
C GLN A 187 -14.36 20.37 -0.28
N LEU A 188 -13.24 20.90 0.19
CA LEU A 188 -13.20 22.16 0.92
C LEU A 188 -13.35 23.34 -0.04
N PRO A 189 -14.03 24.42 0.37
CA PRO A 189 -14.13 25.62 -0.45
C PRO A 189 -12.73 26.16 -0.75
N ASN A 190 -12.38 26.22 -2.04
CA ASN A 190 -11.12 26.80 -2.48
C ASN A 190 -11.20 28.32 -2.37
N ASN A 191 -10.82 28.85 -1.20
CA ASN A 191 -10.71 30.29 -0.96
C ASN A 191 -9.37 30.86 -1.45
N ARG A 192 -8.59 30.08 -2.23
CA ARG A 192 -7.37 30.58 -2.85
C ARG A 192 -7.73 31.65 -3.88
N ILE A 193 -7.19 32.84 -3.67
CA ILE A 193 -7.34 33.95 -4.62
C ILE A 193 -6.04 34.02 -5.41
N ASP A 194 -6.06 33.52 -6.64
CA ASP A 194 -4.90 33.58 -7.51
C ASP A 194 -4.63 35.03 -7.91
N ALA A 195 -3.38 35.48 -7.75
CA ALA A 195 -2.95 36.76 -8.31
C ALA A 195 -2.87 36.65 -9.83
N ASP A 196 -3.04 37.76 -10.54
CA ASP A 196 -2.78 37.79 -11.98
C ASP A 196 -1.31 37.37 -12.23
N PRO A 197 -1.03 36.36 -13.08
CA PRO A 197 0.32 35.80 -13.22
C PRO A 197 1.39 36.85 -13.54
N GLY A 198 1.04 37.92 -14.26
CA GLY A 198 1.96 39.01 -14.61
C GLY A 198 2.20 40.04 -13.50
N THR A 199 1.53 39.92 -12.35
CA THR A 199 1.54 40.93 -11.29
C THR A 199 2.94 41.16 -10.75
N ARG A 200 3.33 42.42 -10.53
CA ARG A 200 4.54 42.82 -9.83
C ARG A 200 4.19 43.63 -8.60
N VAL A 201 4.79 43.31 -7.46
CA VAL A 201 4.63 44.09 -6.23
C VAL A 201 5.60 45.26 -6.29
N HIS A 202 5.06 46.48 -6.23
CA HIS A 202 5.87 47.68 -6.31
C HIS A 202 6.89 47.76 -5.17
N GLY A 203 8.15 47.96 -5.50
CA GLY A 203 9.25 48.07 -4.53
C GLY A 203 9.79 46.75 -4.01
N LEU A 204 9.18 45.61 -4.36
CA LEU A 204 9.68 44.29 -3.98
C LEU A 204 10.88 43.89 -4.85
N THR A 205 12.00 43.58 -4.20
CA THR A 205 13.22 43.13 -4.87
C THR A 205 13.43 41.63 -4.68
N VAL A 206 13.65 40.92 -5.78
CA VAL A 206 13.86 39.46 -5.78
C VAL A 206 15.17 39.13 -6.50
N CYS A 207 15.95 38.23 -5.94
CA CYS A 207 17.16 37.69 -6.57
C CYS A 207 17.04 36.19 -6.81
N LEU A 208 17.35 35.77 -8.03
CA LEU A 208 17.49 34.37 -8.41
C LEU A 208 18.91 33.90 -8.11
N VAL A 209 19.06 32.73 -7.49
CA VAL A 209 20.36 32.14 -7.12
C VAL A 209 20.42 30.70 -7.62
N THR A 210 21.50 30.35 -8.32
CA THR A 210 21.71 28.98 -8.83
C THR A 210 23.19 28.61 -8.84
N ILE A 211 23.46 27.31 -8.78
CA ILE A 211 24.79 26.72 -8.97
C ILE A 211 24.71 25.66 -10.07
N CYS A 212 25.52 25.82 -11.11
CA CYS A 212 25.68 24.84 -12.17
C CYS A 212 27.11 24.30 -12.19
N ASP A 213 27.42 23.40 -11.25
CA ASP A 213 28.74 22.76 -11.17
C ASP A 213 28.75 21.42 -11.93
N TYR A 214 29.04 21.49 -13.22
CA TYR A 214 29.07 20.34 -14.13
C TYR A 214 30.44 20.25 -14.84
N PRO A 215 30.82 19.06 -15.36
CA PRO A 215 32.04 18.90 -16.12
C PRO A 215 32.16 19.91 -17.27
N SER A 216 33.38 20.35 -17.54
CA SER A 216 33.65 21.26 -18.66
C SER A 216 33.13 20.67 -19.97
N GLY A 217 32.34 21.45 -20.70
CA GLY A 217 31.70 21.04 -21.96
C GLY A 217 30.26 20.55 -21.81
N ALA A 218 29.77 20.30 -20.59
CA ALA A 218 28.37 19.98 -20.36
C ALA A 218 27.45 21.08 -20.93
N ARG A 219 26.35 20.65 -21.58
CA ARG A 219 25.40 21.59 -22.21
C ARG A 219 24.50 22.27 -21.19
N LEU A 220 24.04 21.52 -20.19
CA LEU A 220 23.05 21.99 -19.23
C LEU A 220 23.39 23.35 -18.58
N PRO A 221 24.60 23.62 -18.05
CA PRO A 221 24.92 24.92 -17.47
C PRO A 221 24.68 26.11 -18.41
N ARG A 222 24.94 25.94 -19.72
CA ARG A 222 24.71 26.99 -20.71
C ARG A 222 23.23 27.19 -20.99
N LEU A 223 22.50 26.09 -21.16
CA LEU A 223 21.05 26.12 -21.42
C LEU A 223 20.28 26.72 -20.23
N ALA A 224 20.56 26.22 -19.03
CA ALA A 224 19.97 26.70 -17.78
C ALA A 224 20.24 28.19 -17.55
N ALA A 225 21.50 28.61 -17.68
CA ALA A 225 21.86 30.02 -17.50
C ALA A 225 21.16 30.95 -18.49
N SER A 226 20.93 30.48 -19.72
CA SER A 226 20.17 31.21 -20.72
C SER A 226 18.70 31.38 -20.28
N VAL A 227 18.03 30.28 -19.91
CA VAL A 227 16.63 30.32 -19.42
C VAL A 227 16.49 31.22 -18.19
N HIS A 228 17.30 30.99 -17.16
CA HIS A 228 17.25 31.75 -15.92
C HIS A 228 17.57 33.23 -16.14
N GLY A 229 18.60 33.52 -16.94
CA GLY A 229 19.01 34.89 -17.26
C GLY A 229 17.92 35.66 -18.02
N MET A 230 17.27 35.02 -18.99
CA MET A 230 16.14 35.62 -19.71
C MET A 230 14.95 35.88 -18.77
N TYR A 231 14.63 34.94 -17.88
CA TYR A 231 13.53 35.10 -16.93
C TYR A 231 13.81 36.23 -15.94
N ALA A 232 15.01 36.25 -15.35
CA ALA A 232 15.44 37.32 -14.46
C ALA A 232 15.40 38.69 -15.15
N HIS A 233 15.94 38.78 -16.38
CA HIS A 233 15.96 40.03 -17.14
C HIS A 233 14.55 40.54 -17.44
N ARG A 234 13.66 39.65 -17.92
CA ARG A 234 12.27 39.99 -18.26
C ARG A 234 11.50 40.61 -17.09
N HIS A 235 11.74 40.09 -15.89
CA HIS A 235 11.06 40.56 -14.68
C HIS A 235 11.92 41.53 -13.85
N GLY A 236 13.10 41.93 -14.30
CA GLY A 236 13.97 42.82 -13.53
C GLY A 236 14.39 42.26 -12.17
N TYR A 237 14.54 40.93 -12.06
CA TYR A 237 15.09 40.27 -10.89
C TYR A 237 16.62 40.29 -10.92
N GLY A 238 17.23 40.26 -9.74
CA GLY A 238 18.66 39.94 -9.62
C GLY A 238 18.94 38.51 -10.09
N TYR A 239 20.14 38.23 -10.59
CA TYR A 239 20.56 36.88 -10.96
C TYR A 239 22.01 36.63 -10.56
N ILE A 240 22.19 35.67 -9.66
CA ILE A 240 23.48 35.19 -9.19
C ILE A 240 23.64 33.74 -9.68
N HIS A 241 24.63 33.52 -10.54
CA HIS A 241 24.94 32.21 -11.10
C HIS A 241 26.37 31.83 -10.76
N HIS A 242 26.53 30.85 -9.87
CA HIS A 242 27.83 30.28 -9.56
C HIS A 242 28.13 29.11 -10.52
N ARG A 243 29.28 29.19 -11.20
CA ARG A 243 29.72 28.16 -12.16
C ARG A 243 30.51 27.02 -11.52
N HIS A 244 30.90 27.19 -10.27
CA HIS A 244 31.69 26.22 -9.50
C HIS A 244 31.17 26.22 -8.06
N SER A 245 31.18 25.05 -7.43
CA SER A 245 30.80 24.85 -6.02
C SER A 245 31.88 25.36 -5.05
N HIS A 246 32.37 26.58 -5.27
CA HIS A 246 33.55 27.19 -4.62
C HIS A 246 33.43 27.40 -3.08
N HIS A 247 32.36 26.89 -2.49
CA HIS A 247 31.67 27.41 -1.31
C HIS A 247 31.31 26.32 -0.28
N ALA A 248 31.09 25.07 -0.71
CA ALA A 248 30.85 23.94 0.18
C ALA A 248 32.16 23.26 0.62
N LYS A 249 33.09 23.97 1.28
CA LYS A 249 34.37 23.40 1.71
C LYS A 249 34.17 22.16 2.60
N GLY A 250 34.46 20.99 2.05
CA GLY A 250 34.36 19.71 2.75
C GLY A 250 32.99 19.02 2.67
N ARG A 251 32.01 19.58 1.95
CA ARG A 251 30.67 19.01 1.79
C ARG A 251 30.36 18.56 0.36
N PRO A 252 29.41 17.63 0.18
CA PRO A 252 28.89 17.27 -1.14
C PRO A 252 28.33 18.48 -1.91
N ALA A 253 28.42 18.45 -3.24
CA ALA A 253 28.06 19.60 -4.10
C ALA A 253 26.61 20.11 -3.92
N ALA A 254 25.66 19.23 -3.58
CA ALA A 254 24.27 19.59 -3.33
C ALA A 254 24.12 20.63 -2.20
N TRP A 255 24.99 20.56 -1.17
CA TRP A 255 25.03 21.51 -0.06
C TRP A 255 25.45 22.92 -0.46
N GLY A 256 26.04 23.10 -1.65
CA GLY A 256 26.39 24.41 -2.17
C GLY A 256 25.20 25.37 -2.19
N LYS A 257 23.96 24.86 -2.34
CA LYS A 257 22.75 25.70 -2.31
C LYS A 257 22.55 26.43 -1.00
N VAL A 258 22.85 25.79 0.13
CA VAL A 258 22.68 26.39 1.45
C VAL A 258 23.69 27.53 1.63
N ASP A 259 24.93 27.35 1.19
CA ASP A 259 25.95 28.40 1.27
C ASP A 259 25.65 29.57 0.33
N ALA A 260 25.25 29.29 -0.92
CA ALA A 260 24.86 30.34 -1.87
C ALA A 260 23.63 31.13 -1.41
N LEU A 261 22.65 30.45 -0.79
CA LEU A 261 21.53 31.13 -0.14
C LEU A 261 22.01 32.02 1.01
N ARG A 262 22.93 31.55 1.86
CA ARG A 262 23.49 32.36 2.96
C ARG A 262 24.20 33.60 2.43
N GLU A 263 25.04 33.46 1.40
CA GLU A 263 25.73 34.58 0.76
C GLU A 263 24.73 35.61 0.20
N ALA A 264 23.72 35.15 -0.55
CA ALA A 264 22.70 36.02 -1.11
C ALA A 264 21.86 36.74 -0.04
N MET A 265 21.68 36.14 1.14
CA MET A 265 20.95 36.74 2.26
C MET A 265 21.73 37.86 2.96
N GLU A 266 23.04 37.97 2.77
CA GLU A 266 23.86 39.05 3.33
C GLU A 266 23.77 40.34 2.50
N ASP A 267 23.36 40.24 1.24
CA ASP A 267 23.12 41.39 0.37
C ASP A 267 21.80 42.08 0.74
N ASP A 268 21.87 43.35 1.15
CA ASP A 268 20.72 44.12 1.61
C ASP A 268 19.83 44.65 0.47
N ARG A 269 20.25 44.47 -0.79
CA ARG A 269 19.51 44.88 -1.99
C ARG A 269 18.28 44.03 -2.29
N TRP A 270 18.17 42.85 -1.67
CA TRP A 270 17.12 41.87 -1.98
C TRP A 270 16.17 41.68 -0.80
N ASP A 271 14.86 41.73 -1.04
CA ASP A 271 13.84 41.40 -0.04
C ASP A 271 13.60 39.89 0.01
N TRP A 272 13.66 39.24 -1.15
CA TRP A 272 13.50 37.81 -1.32
C TRP A 272 14.60 37.22 -2.19
N VAL A 273 14.98 36.00 -1.85
CA VAL A 273 15.93 35.20 -2.61
C VAL A 273 15.22 33.92 -3.05
N ALA A 274 15.24 33.65 -4.35
CA ALA A 274 14.73 32.43 -4.93
C ALA A 274 15.90 31.52 -5.31
N TRP A 275 16.02 30.38 -4.63
CA TRP A 275 16.91 29.32 -5.08
C TRP A 275 16.28 28.57 -6.25
N ILE A 276 17.09 28.24 -7.25
CA ILE A 276 16.69 27.46 -8.42
C ILE A 276 17.80 26.47 -8.76
N ASP A 277 17.48 25.17 -8.76
CA ASP A 277 18.40 24.12 -9.21
C ASP A 277 18.79 24.36 -10.69
N CYS A 278 20.01 23.96 -11.06
CA CYS A 278 20.52 24.17 -12.42
C CYS A 278 19.65 23.48 -13.48
N ASP A 279 19.04 22.35 -13.14
CA ASP A 279 18.22 21.52 -14.03
C ASP A 279 16.72 21.87 -13.95
N LEU A 280 16.40 23.14 -13.77
CA LEU A 280 15.04 23.67 -13.72
C LEU A 280 14.83 24.77 -14.77
N TYR A 281 13.80 24.67 -15.59
CA TYR A 281 13.44 25.67 -16.60
C TYR A 281 12.14 26.40 -16.24
N PHE A 282 12.15 27.74 -16.36
CA PHE A 282 10.94 28.54 -16.39
C PHE A 282 10.29 28.41 -17.76
N MET A 283 9.19 27.66 -17.85
CA MET A 283 8.50 27.40 -19.11
C MET A 283 7.45 28.46 -19.44
N ASP A 284 6.82 29.04 -18.41
CA ASP A 284 5.92 30.20 -18.54
C ASP A 284 6.65 31.48 -18.12
N MET A 285 7.06 32.27 -19.10
CA MET A 285 7.77 33.55 -18.89
C MET A 285 6.83 34.71 -18.54
N ASN A 286 5.52 34.51 -18.46
CA ASN A 286 4.59 35.56 -18.05
C ASN A 286 4.32 35.53 -16.54
N ARG A 287 4.40 34.36 -15.91
CA ARG A 287 4.20 34.22 -14.47
C ARG A 287 5.40 34.77 -13.69
N THR A 288 5.15 35.67 -12.76
CA THR A 288 6.13 36.30 -11.88
C THR A 288 6.26 35.57 -10.54
N LEU A 289 7.41 35.67 -9.88
CA LEU A 289 7.58 35.19 -8.49
C LEU A 289 6.72 36.01 -7.51
N ASP A 290 6.50 37.29 -7.81
CA ASP A 290 5.59 38.17 -7.07
C ASP A 290 4.16 37.62 -7.05
N SER A 291 3.65 37.12 -8.18
CA SER A 291 2.30 36.55 -8.27
C SER A 291 2.17 35.29 -7.40
N LEU A 292 3.23 34.48 -7.29
CA LEU A 292 3.27 33.32 -6.38
C LEU A 292 3.25 33.76 -4.92
N LEU A 293 4.03 34.79 -4.55
CA LEU A 293 4.00 35.36 -3.21
C LEU A 293 2.61 35.91 -2.86
N LEU A 294 1.98 36.65 -3.78
CA LEU A 294 0.61 37.15 -3.59
C LEU A 294 -0.47 36.07 -3.60
N THR A 295 -0.21 34.89 -4.16
CA THR A 295 -1.15 33.77 -4.17
C THR A 295 -1.03 32.94 -2.90
N HIS A 296 0.19 32.67 -2.42
CA HIS A 296 0.44 31.73 -1.32
C HIS A 296 0.82 32.37 0.02
N ALA A 297 1.20 33.65 0.01
CA ALA A 297 1.60 34.40 1.19
C ALA A 297 0.86 35.73 1.28
N ARG A 298 -0.43 35.76 0.94
CA ARG A 298 -1.25 36.99 1.01
C ARG A 298 -1.62 37.35 2.45
N ALA A 299 -1.54 38.63 2.79
CA ALA A 299 -2.05 39.14 4.06
C ALA A 299 -3.59 39.14 4.12
N ALA A 300 -4.16 38.83 5.28
CA ALA A 300 -5.60 38.85 5.46
C ALA A 300 -6.16 40.28 5.38
N GLY A 301 -7.17 40.50 4.52
CA GLY A 301 -7.90 41.77 4.43
C GLY A 301 -7.32 42.82 3.46
N GLU A 302 -6.19 42.54 2.81
CA GLU A 302 -5.57 43.44 1.83
C GLU A 302 -5.30 42.71 0.51
N ALA A 303 -5.75 43.29 -0.61
CA ALA A 303 -5.75 42.59 -1.90
C ALA A 303 -4.36 42.47 -2.57
N ALA A 304 -3.32 43.13 -2.04
CA ALA A 304 -2.03 43.25 -2.72
C ALA A 304 -0.81 43.34 -1.77
N SER A 305 -0.91 42.80 -0.55
CA SER A 305 0.23 42.75 0.38
C SER A 305 0.61 41.31 0.72
N ILE A 306 1.92 41.11 0.91
CA ILE A 306 2.50 39.84 1.35
C ILE A 306 2.45 39.82 2.88
N ASP A 307 1.95 38.73 3.44
CA ASP A 307 1.95 38.43 4.86
C ASP A 307 3.39 38.47 5.41
N GLU A 308 3.65 39.46 6.26
CA GLU A 308 4.99 39.67 6.83
C GLU A 308 5.44 38.52 7.72
N SER A 309 4.50 37.68 8.21
CA SER A 309 4.85 36.49 8.98
C SER A 309 5.40 35.38 8.11
N VAL A 310 5.32 35.47 6.78
CA VAL A 310 5.81 34.43 5.86
C VAL A 310 7.25 34.74 5.45
N HIS A 311 8.11 33.74 5.61
CA HIS A 311 9.53 33.83 5.31
C HIS A 311 10.01 32.78 4.32
N MET A 312 9.25 31.72 4.05
CA MET A 312 9.64 30.67 3.12
C MET A 312 8.44 30.10 2.35
N LEU A 313 8.58 29.98 1.03
CA LEU A 313 7.68 29.22 0.15
C LEU A 313 8.47 28.05 -0.43
N VAL A 314 7.93 26.85 -0.33
CA VAL A 314 8.56 25.62 -0.83
C VAL A 314 7.48 24.65 -1.30
N THR A 315 7.79 23.83 -2.30
CA THR A 315 6.84 22.81 -2.76
C THR A 315 6.95 21.52 -1.97
N GLU A 316 5.87 20.78 -1.97
CA GLU A 316 5.82 19.44 -1.39
C GLU A 316 4.92 18.54 -2.24
N ASP A 317 5.28 17.26 -2.30
CA ASP A 317 4.47 16.22 -2.91
C ASP A 317 4.31 15.01 -1.95
N ALA A 318 3.86 13.88 -2.48
CA ALA A 318 3.68 12.67 -1.68
C ALA A 318 4.98 12.14 -1.06
N GLN A 319 6.16 12.45 -1.62
CA GLN A 319 7.45 11.94 -1.17
C GLN A 319 8.07 12.78 -0.06
N SER A 320 8.11 14.11 -0.21
CA SER A 320 8.52 15.07 0.83
C SER A 320 8.49 16.50 0.28
N LEU A 321 9.07 17.44 1.03
CA LEU A 321 9.50 18.74 0.52
C LEU A 321 10.40 18.58 -0.70
N ASN A 322 10.26 19.47 -1.67
CA ASN A 322 11.18 19.58 -2.79
C ASN A 322 11.87 20.96 -2.78
N THR A 323 13.19 20.96 -2.68
CA THR A 323 14.01 22.17 -2.56
C THR A 323 14.67 22.59 -3.87
N ALA A 324 14.22 22.07 -5.01
CA ALA A 324 14.74 22.47 -6.32
C ALA A 324 14.36 23.90 -6.69
N ILE A 325 13.26 24.40 -6.14
CA ILE A 325 12.93 25.81 -6.13
C ILE A 325 12.26 26.17 -4.81
N LEU A 326 12.76 27.21 -4.17
CA LEU A 326 12.21 27.76 -2.94
C LEU A 326 12.44 29.26 -2.91
N LEU A 327 11.50 30.00 -2.33
CA LEU A 327 11.62 31.45 -2.13
C LEU A 327 11.77 31.70 -0.64
N MET A 328 12.79 32.46 -0.27
CA MET A 328 13.04 32.82 1.12
C MET A 328 13.15 34.33 1.27
N ARG A 329 12.43 34.89 2.25
CA ARG A 329 12.53 36.28 2.63
C ARG A 329 13.87 36.53 3.32
N ARG A 330 14.55 37.62 2.99
CA ARG A 330 15.71 38.08 3.75
C ARG A 330 15.29 38.50 5.14
N SER A 331 15.58 37.66 6.13
CA SER A 331 15.11 37.85 7.50
C SER A 331 16.00 37.14 8.52
N ALA A 332 15.89 37.55 9.78
CA ALA A 332 16.59 36.87 10.87
C ALA A 332 16.13 35.41 11.01
N TRP A 333 14.86 35.11 10.71
CA TRP A 333 14.34 33.75 10.73
C TRP A 333 15.00 32.88 9.66
N SER A 334 15.04 33.34 8.40
CA SER A 334 15.64 32.61 7.29
C SER A 334 17.13 32.34 7.49
N ARG A 335 17.88 33.34 7.98
CA ARG A 335 19.31 33.17 8.30
C ARG A 335 19.53 32.12 9.38
N ARG A 336 18.70 32.12 10.43
CA ARG A 336 18.77 31.10 11.50
C ARG A 336 18.39 29.71 10.99
N LEU A 337 17.38 29.60 10.11
CA LEU A 337 17.05 28.31 9.50
C LEU A 337 18.22 27.77 8.69
N LEU A 338 18.82 28.58 7.81
CA LEU A 338 19.97 28.17 7.00
C LEU A 338 21.18 27.78 7.88
N ALA A 339 21.43 28.51 8.97
CA ALA A 339 22.48 28.17 9.94
C ALA A 339 22.25 26.81 10.62
N ARG A 340 21.01 26.50 11.01
CA ARG A 340 20.66 25.19 11.60
C ARG A 340 20.71 24.05 10.59
N VAL A 341 20.17 24.25 9.39
CA VAL A 341 20.28 23.28 8.28
C VAL A 341 21.75 22.98 7.98
N TRP A 342 22.58 24.01 7.95
CA TRP A 342 24.03 23.86 7.81
C TRP A 342 24.67 23.17 9.02
N GLY A 343 24.11 23.32 10.21
CA GLY A 343 24.64 22.77 11.45
C GLY A 343 25.70 23.66 12.10
N ASP A 344 25.61 24.99 11.96
CA ASP A 344 26.57 25.94 12.54
C ASP A 344 26.71 25.77 14.07
N ASP A 345 25.59 25.59 14.77
CA ASP A 345 25.58 25.47 16.24
C ASP A 345 26.25 24.18 16.74
N ALA A 346 26.20 23.12 15.94
CA ALA A 346 26.79 21.82 16.25
C ALA A 346 28.18 21.61 15.62
N GLY A 347 28.54 22.43 14.63
CA GLY A 347 29.72 22.26 13.78
C GLY A 347 29.58 21.20 12.67
N PHE A 348 28.41 20.53 12.56
CA PHE A 348 28.13 19.53 11.52
C PHE A 348 26.61 19.37 11.32
N SER A 349 26.20 18.84 10.16
CA SER A 349 24.80 18.49 9.89
C SER A 349 24.64 16.97 9.85
N PRO A 350 23.72 16.37 10.63
CA PRO A 350 23.58 14.91 10.66
C PRO A 350 23.15 14.28 9.32
N PHE A 351 22.55 15.08 8.43
CA PHE A 351 22.11 14.64 7.10
C PHE A 351 23.10 15.00 6.00
N GLU A 352 24.34 15.37 6.34
CA GLU A 352 25.36 15.76 5.36
C GLU A 352 25.53 14.73 4.24
N ASN A 353 25.51 13.45 4.60
CA ASN A 353 25.68 12.31 3.69
C ASN A 353 24.35 11.61 3.33
N HIS A 354 23.21 12.22 3.63
CA HIS A 354 21.92 11.68 3.26
C HIS A 354 21.73 11.69 1.73
N THR A 355 21.05 10.70 1.16
CA THR A 355 20.83 10.60 -0.31
C THR A 355 19.98 11.74 -0.87
N TRP A 356 19.10 12.31 -0.04
CA TRP A 356 18.36 13.54 -0.34
C TRP A 356 19.07 14.81 0.15
N TRP A 357 20.32 14.71 0.62
CA TRP A 357 21.17 15.83 0.98
C TRP A 357 20.49 16.86 1.90
N GLU A 358 20.67 18.14 1.62
CA GLU A 358 20.11 19.26 2.38
C GLU A 358 18.58 19.29 2.38
N GLN A 359 17.91 18.68 1.39
CA GLN A 359 16.44 18.60 1.38
C GLN A 359 15.93 17.84 2.61
N GLN A 360 16.61 16.76 3.00
CA GLN A 360 16.28 16.04 4.23
C GLN A 360 16.59 16.87 5.47
N ALA A 361 17.68 17.64 5.46
CA ALA A 361 18.00 18.55 6.56
C ALA A 361 16.92 19.64 6.73
N PHE A 362 16.42 20.22 5.63
CA PHE A 362 15.25 21.11 5.68
C PHE A 362 14.01 20.43 6.25
N ALA A 363 13.69 19.21 5.82
CA ALA A 363 12.54 18.47 6.35
C ALA A 363 12.65 18.22 7.86
N GLN A 364 13.83 17.82 8.34
CA GLN A 364 14.08 17.63 9.77
C GLN A 364 13.99 18.95 10.55
N GLU A 365 14.59 20.03 10.05
CA GLU A 365 14.57 21.33 10.73
C GLU A 365 13.18 21.98 10.76
N LEU A 366 12.36 21.76 9.74
CA LEU A 366 11.03 22.34 9.64
C LEU A 366 9.96 21.55 10.41
N PHE A 367 10.08 20.23 10.47
CA PHE A 367 9.04 19.37 11.06
C PHE A 367 9.55 18.34 12.07
N GLY A 368 10.82 17.97 12.03
CA GLY A 368 11.43 16.93 12.90
C GLY A 368 11.19 17.15 14.40
N VAL A 369 11.19 18.40 14.86
CA VAL A 369 10.95 18.79 16.27
C VAL A 369 9.49 19.09 16.59
N ASN A 370 8.62 19.21 15.58
CA ASN A 370 7.21 19.58 15.79
C ASN A 370 6.36 18.42 16.33
N HIS A 371 6.86 17.19 16.31
CA HIS A 371 6.15 16.03 16.86
C HIS A 371 5.77 16.19 18.35
N ARG A 372 6.54 16.96 19.14
CA ARG A 372 6.18 17.31 20.53
C ARG A 372 4.91 18.17 20.61
N ARG A 373 4.69 19.09 19.66
CA ARG A 373 3.50 19.94 19.62
C ARG A 373 2.22 19.11 19.50
N PHE A 374 2.33 17.93 18.91
CA PHE A 374 1.22 17.02 18.69
C PHE A 374 1.09 15.92 19.76
N ALA A 375 2.05 15.82 20.68
CA ALA A 375 2.11 14.77 21.71
C ALA A 375 0.86 14.71 22.59
N GLN A 376 0.35 15.88 22.99
CA GLN A 376 -0.83 16.00 23.87
C GLN A 376 -2.09 16.38 23.10
N MET A 377 -2.00 16.45 21.77
CA MET A 377 -3.10 16.91 20.95
C MET A 377 -4.27 15.92 20.99
N ARG A 378 -5.47 16.45 21.23
CA ARG A 378 -6.73 15.72 21.14
C ARG A 378 -7.55 16.34 20.03
N TYR A 379 -7.94 15.51 19.08
CA TYR A 379 -8.94 15.89 18.09
C TYR A 379 -10.31 15.93 18.76
N GLU A 380 -11.13 16.89 18.39
CA GLU A 380 -12.54 16.96 18.75
C GLU A 380 -13.37 16.89 17.48
N ALA A 381 -14.59 16.33 17.57
CA ALA A 381 -15.48 16.18 16.40
C ALA A 381 -15.78 17.52 15.71
N ARG A 382 -15.69 18.63 16.46
CA ARG A 382 -15.82 20.00 15.98
C ARG A 382 -14.71 20.85 16.56
N MET A 383 -13.69 21.12 15.76
CA MET A 383 -12.64 22.08 16.07
C MET A 383 -12.77 23.29 15.15
N LEU A 384 -12.51 24.49 15.66
CA LEU A 384 -12.42 25.65 14.79
C LEU A 384 -11.16 25.52 13.92
N VAL A 385 -11.23 25.94 12.65
CA VAL A 385 -10.10 25.87 11.71
C VAL A 385 -8.84 26.55 12.26
N ARG A 386 -8.99 27.66 12.98
CA ARG A 386 -7.86 28.37 13.60
C ARG A 386 -7.16 27.59 14.73
N ASP A 387 -7.87 26.63 15.32
CA ASP A 387 -7.38 25.77 16.39
C ASP A 387 -6.80 24.46 15.82
N LEU A 388 -6.88 24.24 14.51
CA LEU A 388 -6.28 23.10 13.84
C LEU A 388 -4.75 23.26 13.75
N PRO A 389 -4.01 22.16 13.95
CA PRO A 389 -2.56 22.17 13.92
C PRO A 389 -2.06 22.43 12.50
N SER A 390 -1.14 23.38 12.35
CA SER A 390 -0.28 23.40 11.16
C SER A 390 0.96 22.54 11.43
N PRO A 391 1.31 21.59 10.54
CA PRO A 391 2.54 20.81 10.68
C PRO A 391 3.78 21.72 10.58
N TYR A 392 3.73 22.77 9.76
CA TYR A 392 4.84 23.67 9.54
C TYR A 392 4.84 24.88 10.48
N PRO A 393 6.00 25.53 10.71
CA PRO A 393 6.06 26.84 11.34
C PRO A 393 5.21 27.86 10.57
N GLN A 394 4.64 28.84 11.26
CA GLN A 394 3.84 29.91 10.64
C GLN A 394 4.62 30.69 9.58
N GLU A 395 5.95 30.64 9.63
CA GLU A 395 6.84 31.28 8.68
C GLU A 395 6.94 30.57 7.34
N VAL A 396 6.43 29.34 7.23
CA VAL A 396 6.52 28.52 6.03
C VAL A 396 5.15 28.40 5.37
N ARG A 397 5.13 28.49 4.05
CA ARG A 397 3.96 28.18 3.21
C ARG A 397 4.36 27.06 2.25
N ILE A 398 3.55 26.00 2.26
CA ILE A 398 3.71 24.86 1.36
C ILE A 398 2.85 25.05 0.14
N LEU A 399 3.46 24.89 -1.02
CA LEU A 399 2.80 25.00 -2.31
C LEU A 399 2.62 23.59 -2.90
N PRO A 400 1.52 23.34 -3.63
CA PRO A 400 1.45 22.19 -4.53
C PRO A 400 2.65 22.18 -5.48
N GLN A 401 3.22 21.00 -5.70
CA GLN A 401 4.32 20.81 -6.65
C GLN A 401 3.96 21.32 -8.06
N SER A 402 2.69 21.21 -8.47
CA SER A 402 2.15 21.75 -9.73
C SER A 402 2.33 23.26 -9.91
N ASP A 403 2.31 24.03 -8.83
CA ASP A 403 2.29 25.49 -8.89
C ASP A 403 3.68 26.09 -9.18
N MET A 404 4.76 25.40 -8.78
CA MET A 404 6.12 25.94 -8.86
C MET A 404 7.21 24.96 -9.29
N ASN A 405 6.97 23.64 -9.31
CA ASN A 405 8.06 22.66 -9.46
C ASN A 405 7.60 21.35 -10.15
N SER A 406 6.90 21.47 -11.30
CA SER A 406 6.38 20.27 -11.97
C SER A 406 7.49 19.41 -12.59
N TYR A 407 7.35 18.10 -12.48
CA TYR A 407 8.38 17.15 -12.88
C TYR A 407 8.35 16.83 -14.37
N HIS A 408 9.52 16.59 -14.95
CA HIS A 408 9.62 16.00 -16.28
C HIS A 408 8.89 14.64 -16.35
N PRO A 409 8.25 14.28 -17.50
CA PRO A 409 7.50 13.03 -17.65
C PRO A 409 8.24 11.72 -17.31
N ILE A 410 9.58 11.75 -17.28
CA ILE A 410 10.39 10.59 -16.88
C ILE A 410 10.40 10.44 -15.35
N SER A 411 10.62 11.53 -14.61
CA SER A 411 10.68 11.48 -13.16
C SER A 411 9.30 11.46 -12.51
N SER A 412 8.29 12.02 -13.17
CA SER A 412 6.90 11.94 -12.71
C SER A 412 6.27 10.55 -12.78
N ARG A 413 6.93 9.53 -13.36
CA ARG A 413 6.45 8.14 -13.24
C ARG A 413 6.43 7.64 -11.81
N LEU A 414 7.21 8.28 -10.93
CA LEU A 414 7.33 7.92 -9.52
C LEU A 414 6.50 8.87 -8.61
N VAL A 415 5.98 9.98 -9.15
CA VAL A 415 5.35 11.08 -8.39
C VAL A 415 4.25 11.79 -9.19
N ASP A 416 3.12 12.12 -8.56
CA ASP A 416 1.87 12.50 -9.24
C ASP A 416 1.79 13.94 -9.83
N GLU A 417 2.91 14.55 -10.28
CA GLU A 417 2.95 15.98 -10.63
C GLU A 417 3.70 16.30 -11.93
N THR A 418 3.32 15.59 -13.00
CA THR A 418 3.91 15.72 -14.35
C THR A 418 3.73 17.12 -14.94
N TRP A 419 4.79 17.65 -15.53
CA TRP A 419 4.77 18.90 -16.29
C TRP A 419 3.95 18.75 -17.58
N ALA A 420 3.21 19.79 -17.92
CA ALA A 420 2.39 19.90 -19.12
C ALA A 420 2.43 21.34 -19.63
N PRO A 421 2.13 21.59 -20.93
CA PRO A 421 2.08 22.95 -21.47
C PRO A 421 1.19 23.88 -20.62
N GLY A 422 1.70 25.06 -20.31
CA GLY A 422 1.04 26.05 -19.43
C GLY A 422 1.41 25.95 -17.94
N LYS A 423 2.13 24.90 -17.51
CA LYS A 423 2.72 24.86 -16.16
C LYS A 423 3.96 25.75 -16.08
N PHE A 424 4.14 26.38 -14.92
CA PHE A 424 5.14 27.43 -14.71
C PHE A 424 6.57 26.96 -14.93
N VAL A 425 6.94 25.88 -14.25
CA VAL A 425 8.31 25.37 -14.17
C VAL A 425 8.35 23.91 -14.57
N LEU A 426 9.35 23.55 -15.38
CA LEU A 426 9.75 22.18 -15.66
C LEU A 426 11.03 21.86 -14.90
N SER A 427 10.96 20.88 -14.00
CA SER A 427 12.12 20.37 -13.26
C SER A 427 12.57 19.02 -13.81
N PHE A 428 13.88 18.87 -14.01
CA PHE A 428 14.52 17.62 -14.42
C PHE A 428 15.05 16.79 -13.24
N ASN A 429 14.59 17.08 -12.02
CA ASN A 429 14.89 16.30 -10.82
C ASN A 429 14.76 14.80 -11.10
N GLY A 430 15.84 14.05 -10.85
CA GLY A 430 15.87 12.60 -11.03
C GLY A 430 15.90 12.09 -12.47
N VAL A 431 15.77 12.94 -13.50
CA VAL A 431 15.79 12.51 -14.91
C VAL A 431 17.10 11.82 -15.24
N LYS A 432 18.24 12.42 -14.88
CA LYS A 432 19.56 11.81 -15.09
C LYS A 432 19.68 10.42 -14.46
N SER A 433 19.13 10.22 -13.27
CA SER A 433 19.16 8.93 -12.56
C SER A 433 18.28 7.88 -13.24
N LEU A 434 17.13 8.29 -13.80
CA LEU A 434 16.15 7.38 -14.39
C LEU A 434 16.36 7.10 -15.87
N SER A 435 16.96 8.01 -16.63
CA SER A 435 17.20 7.86 -18.07
C SER A 435 18.67 7.66 -18.43
N GLY A 436 19.58 7.88 -17.49
CA GLY A 436 21.02 7.97 -17.74
C GLY A 436 21.47 9.35 -18.28
N PRO A 437 22.78 9.62 -18.24
CA PRO A 437 23.34 10.95 -18.50
C PRO A 437 23.18 11.41 -19.96
N ASN A 438 23.39 10.52 -20.94
CA ASN A 438 23.30 10.89 -22.36
C ASN A 438 21.87 11.27 -22.76
N VAL A 439 20.87 10.53 -22.26
CA VAL A 439 19.46 10.82 -22.53
C VAL A 439 19.06 12.13 -21.86
N ALA A 440 19.48 12.36 -20.62
CA ALA A 440 19.21 13.61 -19.92
C ALA A 440 19.77 14.83 -20.66
N GLU A 441 20.99 14.75 -21.21
CA GLU A 441 21.54 15.86 -22.00
C GLU A 441 20.71 16.18 -23.26
N VAL A 442 20.21 15.16 -23.96
CA VAL A 442 19.35 15.35 -25.14
C VAL A 442 18.02 15.99 -24.72
N LEU A 443 17.43 15.52 -23.60
CA LEU A 443 16.18 16.07 -23.09
C LEU A 443 16.32 17.54 -22.70
N HIS A 444 17.42 17.93 -22.03
CA HIS A 444 17.67 19.33 -21.71
C HIS A 444 17.74 20.23 -22.97
N ALA A 445 18.34 19.74 -24.06
CA ALA A 445 18.40 20.46 -25.32
C ALA A 445 17.02 20.56 -26.00
N ASN A 446 16.29 19.43 -26.09
CA ASN A 446 14.96 19.40 -26.72
C ASN A 446 13.98 20.34 -26.00
N TYR A 447 13.92 20.28 -24.67
CA TYR A 447 13.04 21.16 -23.91
C TYR A 447 13.49 22.62 -23.91
N TYR A 448 14.78 22.89 -24.14
CA TYR A 448 15.26 24.26 -24.35
C TYR A 448 14.77 24.81 -25.70
N GLU A 449 14.84 24.04 -26.79
CA GLU A 449 14.26 24.44 -28.07
C GLU A 449 12.76 24.70 -27.96
N VAL A 450 12.05 23.79 -27.29
CA VAL A 450 10.63 23.92 -27.00
C VAL A 450 10.33 25.18 -26.17
N PHE A 451 11.13 25.47 -25.14
CA PHE A 451 11.06 26.72 -24.38
C PHE A 451 11.21 27.96 -25.29
N CYS A 452 12.21 27.95 -26.18
CA CYS A 452 12.49 29.09 -27.06
C CYS A 452 11.33 29.34 -28.03
N GLN A 453 10.77 28.27 -28.59
CA GLN A 453 9.61 28.34 -29.49
C GLN A 453 8.35 28.83 -28.76
N TRP A 454 8.05 28.24 -27.59
CA TRP A 454 6.83 28.60 -26.86
C TRP A 454 6.81 30.04 -26.38
N ASN A 455 7.97 30.56 -26.00
CA ASN A 455 8.08 31.93 -25.49
C ASN A 455 8.41 32.94 -26.59
N SER A 456 8.52 32.51 -27.85
CA SER A 456 8.87 33.35 -28.99
C SER A 456 10.18 34.13 -28.78
N VAL A 457 11.20 33.45 -28.26
CA VAL A 457 12.53 33.99 -27.95
C VAL A 457 13.64 33.28 -28.74
N GLU A 458 13.31 32.68 -29.88
CA GLU A 458 14.24 31.91 -30.71
C GLU A 458 15.47 32.73 -31.10
N ASP A 459 15.29 34.02 -31.38
CA ASP A 459 16.40 34.93 -31.71
C ASP A 459 17.43 35.07 -30.58
N LEU A 460 17.00 35.00 -29.32
CA LEU A 460 17.89 35.04 -28.15
C LEU A 460 18.55 33.69 -27.89
N CYS A 461 17.98 32.61 -28.43
CA CYS A 461 18.44 31.24 -28.22
C CYS A 461 19.47 30.73 -29.25
N LYS A 462 19.55 31.36 -30.42
CA LYS A 462 20.36 30.89 -31.57
C LYS A 462 21.81 30.58 -31.19
N ASP A 463 22.51 31.54 -30.57
CA ASP A 463 23.92 31.39 -30.21
C ASP A 463 24.16 30.29 -29.16
N VAL A 464 23.16 29.99 -28.35
CA VAL A 464 23.23 28.96 -27.30
C VAL A 464 23.12 27.56 -27.89
N LEU A 465 22.26 27.39 -28.91
CA LEU A 465 22.07 26.13 -29.63
C LEU A 465 23.19 25.87 -30.64
N ASP A 466 23.65 26.90 -31.35
CA ASP A 466 24.67 26.78 -32.41
C ASP A 466 26.08 26.49 -31.86
N ALA A 467 26.36 26.85 -30.60
CA ALA A 467 27.62 26.53 -29.91
C ALA A 467 27.77 25.05 -29.49
N GLY A 468 26.95 24.15 -30.02
CA GLY A 468 27.00 22.71 -29.77
C GLY A 468 26.19 21.94 -30.82
N ALA A 469 26.72 21.85 -32.05
CA ALA A 469 26.13 21.19 -33.21
C ALA A 469 25.35 19.89 -32.88
N ALA A 470 24.03 20.02 -32.74
CA ALA A 470 23.12 18.94 -32.37
C ALA A 470 22.84 17.94 -33.51
N THR A 471 23.20 18.25 -34.76
CA THR A 471 22.89 17.39 -35.92
C THR A 471 24.00 16.41 -36.30
N ALA A 472 25.27 16.70 -35.96
CA ALA A 472 26.38 15.84 -36.38
C ALA A 472 26.50 14.54 -35.57
N ALA A 473 26.09 14.55 -34.28
CA ALA A 473 26.16 13.38 -33.41
C ALA A 473 25.00 12.39 -33.61
N MET A 474 23.86 12.84 -34.19
CA MET A 474 22.66 12.02 -34.41
C MET A 474 22.47 11.52 -35.84
N ALA A 475 23.21 12.05 -36.83
CA ALA A 475 23.08 11.62 -38.23
C ALA A 475 23.23 10.09 -38.44
N PRO A 476 24.16 9.37 -37.75
CA PRO A 476 24.25 7.91 -37.84
C PRO A 476 23.08 7.18 -37.15
N TRP A 477 22.44 7.83 -36.17
CA TRP A 477 21.40 7.23 -35.33
C TRP A 477 19.99 7.44 -35.88
N LEU A 478 19.72 8.58 -36.52
CA LEU A 478 18.47 8.83 -37.24
C LEU A 478 18.30 7.86 -38.41
N SER A 479 19.39 7.52 -39.12
CA SER A 479 19.34 6.47 -40.15
C SER A 479 19.12 5.07 -39.55
N GLN A 480 19.61 4.81 -38.34
CA GLN A 480 19.31 3.57 -37.61
C GLN A 480 17.86 3.52 -37.11
N ALA A 481 17.29 4.64 -36.66
CA ALA A 481 15.90 4.74 -36.20
C ALA A 481 14.89 4.44 -37.32
N GLU A 482 15.13 4.95 -38.54
CA GLU A 482 14.33 4.62 -39.72
C GLU A 482 14.42 3.13 -40.08
N THR A 483 15.57 2.51 -39.85
CA THR A 483 15.78 1.06 -40.07
C THR A 483 15.09 0.20 -38.99
N VAL A 484 15.00 0.69 -37.74
CA VAL A 484 14.30 0.03 -36.63
C VAL A 484 12.78 0.09 -36.81
N ALA A 485 12.25 1.23 -37.26
CA ALA A 485 10.83 1.41 -37.57
C ALA A 485 10.38 0.53 -38.77
N ALA A 486 11.29 0.19 -39.68
CA ALA A 486 11.03 -0.68 -40.84
C ALA A 486 11.11 -2.19 -40.54
N GLY A 487 11.27 -2.60 -39.27
CA GLY A 487 11.26 -4.00 -38.85
C GLY A 487 12.63 -4.51 -38.41
N SER A 488 13.05 -4.14 -37.20
CA SER A 488 14.29 -4.65 -36.58
C SER A 488 14.26 -6.19 -36.45
N PRO A 489 15.26 -6.92 -37.00
CA PRO A 489 15.34 -8.38 -36.90
C PRO A 489 15.38 -8.89 -35.46
N THR A 490 15.89 -8.09 -34.52
CA THR A 490 16.02 -8.44 -33.10
C THR A 490 14.67 -8.49 -32.39
N ILE A 491 13.76 -7.54 -32.67
CA ILE A 491 12.41 -7.51 -32.09
C ILE A 491 11.58 -8.67 -32.65
N LEU A 492 11.66 -8.89 -33.97
CA LEU A 492 10.99 -10.02 -34.62
C LEU A 492 11.53 -11.37 -34.12
N ARG A 493 12.82 -11.49 -33.78
CA ARG A 493 13.40 -12.74 -33.24
C ARG A 493 12.91 -13.09 -31.84
N VAL A 494 12.59 -12.10 -31.00
CA VAL A 494 12.11 -12.30 -29.63
C VAL A 494 10.61 -12.60 -29.61
N GLY A 495 9.83 -12.01 -30.53
CA GLY A 495 8.38 -12.23 -30.62
C GLY A 495 7.96 -13.54 -31.33
N ASN A 496 8.67 -13.96 -32.38
CA ASN A 496 8.32 -15.12 -33.22
C ASN A 496 8.02 -16.43 -32.46
N PRO A 497 8.78 -16.81 -31.41
CA PRO A 497 8.54 -18.07 -30.69
C PRO A 497 7.23 -18.13 -29.90
N TYR A 498 6.58 -16.98 -29.68
CA TYR A 498 5.40 -16.85 -28.80
C TYR A 498 4.12 -16.47 -29.54
N GLU A 499 4.13 -16.50 -30.87
CA GLU A 499 2.96 -16.14 -31.69
C GLU A 499 1.76 -17.05 -31.42
N ASP A 500 1.98 -18.36 -31.31
CA ASP A 500 0.93 -19.33 -30.98
C ASP A 500 0.33 -19.06 -29.59
N LEU A 501 1.16 -18.64 -28.61
CA LEU A 501 0.71 -18.31 -27.27
C LEU A 501 -0.06 -16.98 -27.24
N LEU A 502 0.33 -16.00 -28.05
CA LEU A 502 -0.43 -14.75 -28.23
C LEU A 502 -1.83 -15.00 -28.80
N GLN A 503 -2.00 -16.04 -29.62
CA GLN A 503 -3.30 -16.42 -30.19
C GLN A 503 -4.09 -17.41 -29.31
N LEU A 504 -3.43 -18.06 -28.34
CA LEU A 504 -4.08 -19.02 -27.44
C LEU A 504 -5.09 -18.35 -26.50
N GLU A 505 -6.35 -18.75 -26.57
CA GLU A 505 -7.36 -18.36 -25.58
C GLU A 505 -7.33 -19.31 -24.36
N PRO A 506 -7.06 -18.80 -23.13
CA PRO A 506 -6.97 -19.63 -21.92
C PRO A 506 -8.21 -20.47 -21.64
N ALA A 507 -9.41 -19.96 -21.98
CA ALA A 507 -10.67 -20.64 -21.75
C ALA A 507 -10.81 -21.90 -22.62
N ASP A 508 -10.42 -21.82 -23.90
CA ASP A 508 -10.50 -22.96 -24.84
C ASP A 508 -9.56 -24.08 -24.42
N PHE A 509 -8.37 -23.72 -23.91
CA PHE A 509 -7.42 -24.69 -23.36
C PHE A 509 -8.01 -25.47 -22.19
N VAL A 510 -8.64 -24.78 -21.23
CA VAL A 510 -9.25 -25.42 -20.07
C VAL A 510 -10.51 -26.20 -20.44
N GLN A 511 -11.31 -25.72 -21.40
CA GLN A 511 -12.47 -26.44 -21.90
C GLN A 511 -12.07 -27.77 -22.55
N ALA A 512 -11.01 -27.78 -23.36
CA ALA A 512 -10.50 -29.02 -23.95
C ALA A 512 -10.03 -30.04 -22.88
N LYS A 513 -9.54 -29.57 -21.73
CA LYS A 513 -9.17 -30.42 -20.59
C LYS A 513 -10.40 -30.91 -19.81
N ALA A 514 -11.43 -30.08 -19.68
CA ALA A 514 -12.71 -30.47 -19.10
C ALA A 514 -13.40 -31.54 -19.96
N ASP A 515 -13.42 -31.37 -21.28
CA ASP A 515 -14.01 -32.32 -22.23
C ASP A 515 -13.27 -33.67 -22.28
N ALA A 516 -11.97 -33.66 -21.96
CA ALA A 516 -11.14 -34.86 -21.86
C ALA A 516 -11.26 -35.58 -20.50
N ASP A 517 -12.06 -35.05 -19.58
CA ASP A 517 -12.29 -35.55 -18.21
C ASP A 517 -11.01 -35.95 -17.45
N ILE A 518 -10.02 -35.05 -17.44
CA ILE A 518 -8.75 -35.30 -16.77
C ILE A 518 -8.90 -35.51 -15.25
N THR A 519 -8.01 -36.33 -14.69
CA THR A 519 -7.94 -36.61 -13.25
C THR A 519 -7.36 -35.45 -12.44
N THR A 520 -7.58 -35.44 -11.12
CA THR A 520 -7.04 -34.43 -10.19
C THR A 520 -5.50 -34.38 -10.21
N ALA A 521 -4.84 -35.53 -10.35
CA ALA A 521 -3.38 -35.61 -10.45
C ALA A 521 -2.87 -35.02 -11.77
N GLU A 522 -3.55 -35.29 -12.88
CA GLU A 522 -3.22 -34.71 -14.20
C GLU A 522 -3.47 -33.21 -14.24
N ALA A 523 -4.54 -32.72 -13.61
CA ALA A 523 -4.81 -31.29 -13.47
C ALA A 523 -3.72 -30.59 -12.63
N LYS A 524 -3.30 -31.19 -11.51
CA LYS A 524 -2.20 -30.68 -10.68
C LYS A 524 -0.88 -30.61 -11.46
N ASN A 525 -0.54 -31.66 -12.20
CA ASN A 525 0.66 -31.68 -13.04
C ASN A 525 0.58 -30.61 -14.15
N CYS A 526 -0.60 -30.43 -14.76
CA CYS A 526 -0.79 -29.40 -15.77
C CYS A 526 -0.60 -27.99 -15.18
N ILE A 527 -1.12 -27.71 -13.98
CA ILE A 527 -0.89 -26.44 -13.28
C ILE A 527 0.60 -26.21 -13.04
N LEU A 528 1.33 -27.23 -12.56
CA LEU A 528 2.78 -27.12 -12.33
C LEU A 528 3.55 -26.85 -13.63
N GLU A 529 3.17 -27.49 -14.74
CA GLU A 529 3.73 -27.20 -16.06
C GLU A 529 3.45 -25.76 -16.52
N GLN A 530 2.26 -25.21 -16.24
CA GLN A 530 1.94 -23.82 -16.58
C GLN A 530 2.71 -22.82 -15.71
N VAL A 531 2.93 -23.13 -14.43
CA VAL A 531 3.77 -22.30 -13.53
C VAL A 531 5.21 -22.27 -14.03
N GLN A 532 5.74 -23.42 -14.44
CA GLN A 532 7.08 -23.51 -15.01
C GLN A 532 7.20 -22.70 -16.31
N LYS A 533 6.21 -22.80 -17.21
CA LYS A 533 6.17 -22.01 -18.46
C LYS A 533 6.02 -20.52 -18.22
N GLU A 534 5.26 -20.11 -17.21
CA GLU A 534 5.18 -18.70 -16.79
C GLU A 534 6.57 -18.18 -16.37
N HIS A 535 7.28 -18.95 -15.55
CA HIS A 535 8.63 -18.60 -15.10
C HIS A 535 9.62 -18.51 -16.28
N GLU A 536 9.58 -19.49 -17.19
CA GLU A 536 10.41 -19.50 -18.40
C GLU A 536 10.18 -18.26 -19.28
N ILE A 537 8.94 -17.77 -19.40
CA ILE A 537 8.63 -16.53 -20.13
C ILE A 537 9.18 -15.29 -19.42
N LEU A 538 9.07 -15.26 -18.09
CA LEU A 538 9.63 -14.16 -17.31
C LEU A 538 11.16 -14.13 -17.41
N GLU A 539 11.83 -15.28 -17.48
CA GLU A 539 13.29 -15.35 -17.65
C GLU A 539 13.74 -15.10 -19.10
N SER A 540 13.00 -15.58 -20.10
CA SER A 540 13.41 -15.52 -21.50
C SER A 540 13.19 -14.14 -22.14
N ILE A 541 12.16 -13.42 -21.72
CA ILE A 541 11.83 -12.08 -22.22
C ILE A 541 12.39 -11.05 -21.23
N PRO A 542 13.40 -10.24 -21.61
CA PRO A 542 13.95 -9.21 -20.74
C PRO A 542 12.91 -8.10 -20.47
N GLU A 543 13.10 -7.29 -19.44
CA GLU A 543 12.20 -6.16 -19.13
C GLU A 543 12.22 -5.08 -20.19
N SER A 544 13.38 -4.88 -20.79
CA SER A 544 13.56 -3.98 -21.90
C SER A 544 14.66 -4.48 -22.84
N ILE A 545 14.54 -4.10 -24.10
CA ILE A 545 15.56 -4.34 -25.11
C ILE A 545 16.03 -3.00 -25.63
N VAL A 546 17.33 -2.76 -25.50
CA VAL A 546 17.95 -1.58 -26.09
C VAL A 546 18.19 -1.84 -27.58
N VAL A 547 17.48 -1.10 -28.43
CA VAL A 547 17.62 -1.13 -29.89
C VAL A 547 18.14 0.25 -30.35
N GLY A 548 19.45 0.36 -30.47
CA GLY A 548 20.10 1.64 -30.80
C GLY A 548 19.98 2.65 -29.63
N LEU A 549 19.32 3.79 -29.86
CA LEU A 549 19.03 4.81 -28.85
C LEU A 549 17.68 4.61 -28.14
N PHE A 550 16.87 3.65 -28.58
CA PHE A 550 15.55 3.40 -28.03
C PHE A 550 15.61 2.20 -27.10
N GLU A 551 15.01 2.38 -25.91
CA GLU A 551 14.69 1.27 -25.04
C GLU A 551 13.26 0.85 -25.34
N VAL A 552 13.10 -0.34 -25.92
CA VAL A 552 11.80 -0.94 -26.14
C VAL A 552 11.43 -1.68 -24.86
N SER A 553 10.44 -1.16 -24.13
CA SER A 553 9.87 -1.86 -23.00
C SER A 553 9.20 -3.15 -23.48
N CYS A 554 9.63 -4.27 -22.94
CA CYS A 554 9.02 -5.58 -23.18
C CYS A 554 8.06 -5.95 -22.03
N GLN A 555 7.83 -5.06 -21.06
CA GLN A 555 7.02 -5.35 -19.88
C GLN A 555 5.57 -5.73 -20.23
N GLU A 556 4.93 -5.02 -21.16
CA GLU A 556 3.54 -5.32 -21.53
C GLU A 556 3.40 -6.68 -22.22
N ILE A 557 4.30 -7.02 -23.16
CA ILE A 557 4.28 -8.33 -23.84
C ILE A 557 4.66 -9.45 -22.87
N ARG A 558 5.67 -9.24 -22.02
CA ARG A 558 6.12 -10.18 -20.96
C ARG A 558 4.99 -10.47 -19.98
N LYS A 559 4.30 -9.43 -19.51
CA LYS A 559 3.14 -9.53 -18.62
C LYS A 559 1.94 -10.19 -19.27
N THR A 560 1.67 -9.87 -20.54
CA THR A 560 0.53 -10.45 -21.28
C THR A 560 0.73 -11.96 -21.48
N LEU A 561 1.91 -12.38 -21.93
CA LEU A 561 2.24 -13.78 -22.16
C LEU A 561 2.29 -14.60 -20.87
N ALA A 562 2.98 -14.11 -19.83
CA ALA A 562 2.98 -14.73 -18.51
C ALA A 562 1.56 -14.79 -17.91
N GLY A 563 0.78 -13.73 -18.11
CA GLY A 563 -0.62 -13.64 -17.69
C GLY A 563 -1.52 -14.70 -18.31
N LYS A 564 -1.24 -15.17 -19.53
CA LYS A 564 -2.00 -16.28 -20.15
C LYS A 564 -1.80 -17.59 -19.41
N HIS A 565 -0.56 -17.95 -19.08
CA HIS A 565 -0.27 -19.13 -18.28
C HIS A 565 -0.91 -19.05 -16.89
N ARG A 566 -0.82 -17.88 -16.24
CA ARG A 566 -1.48 -17.63 -14.97
C ARG A 566 -3.00 -17.78 -15.06
N LYS A 567 -3.61 -17.28 -16.14
CA LYS A 567 -5.06 -17.42 -16.36
C LYS A 567 -5.49 -18.87 -16.57
N ILE A 568 -4.68 -19.68 -17.26
CA ILE A 568 -4.91 -21.12 -17.38
C ILE A 568 -4.83 -21.79 -16.01
N GLN A 569 -3.87 -21.44 -15.15
CA GLN A 569 -3.76 -21.97 -13.79
C GLN A 569 -5.01 -21.66 -12.96
N GLU A 570 -5.48 -20.41 -12.98
CA GLU A 570 -6.71 -19.99 -12.28
C GLU A 570 -7.93 -20.80 -12.75
N LEU A 571 -8.13 -20.91 -14.07
CA LEU A 571 -9.27 -21.62 -14.65
C LEU A 571 -9.21 -23.14 -14.38
N LEU A 572 -8.02 -23.75 -14.38
CA LEU A 572 -7.85 -25.15 -13.99
C LEU A 572 -8.16 -25.37 -12.50
N LEU A 573 -7.73 -24.44 -11.64
CA LEU A 573 -8.03 -24.49 -10.21
C LEU A 573 -9.54 -24.34 -9.97
N ASP A 574 -10.21 -23.41 -10.66
CA ASP A 574 -11.67 -23.23 -10.59
C ASP A 574 -12.43 -24.49 -11.05
N MET A 575 -11.96 -25.15 -12.12
CA MET A 575 -12.50 -26.43 -12.57
C MET A 575 -12.35 -27.52 -11.49
N MET A 576 -11.17 -27.63 -10.86
CA MET A 576 -10.93 -28.57 -9.76
C MET A 576 -11.81 -28.27 -8.54
N MET A 577 -11.95 -26.99 -8.19
CA MET A 577 -12.80 -26.54 -7.08
C MET A 577 -14.28 -26.83 -7.36
N THR A 578 -14.72 -26.72 -8.61
CA THR A 578 -16.07 -27.07 -9.03
C THR A 578 -16.31 -28.57 -8.90
N LYS A 579 -15.41 -29.42 -9.46
CA LYS A 579 -15.47 -30.88 -9.30
C LYS A 579 -15.48 -31.30 -7.81
N PHE A 580 -14.64 -30.66 -6.99
CA PHE A 580 -14.60 -30.91 -5.55
C PHE A 580 -15.91 -30.53 -4.86
N ARG A 581 -16.46 -29.34 -5.17
CA ARG A 581 -17.74 -28.89 -4.60
C ARG A 581 -18.86 -29.86 -4.95
N ASP A 582 -18.97 -30.25 -6.21
CA ASP A 582 -20.03 -31.13 -6.69
C ASP A 582 -19.91 -32.51 -6.02
N GLY A 583 -18.69 -33.06 -5.90
CA GLY A 583 -18.45 -34.29 -5.14
C GLY A 583 -18.78 -34.18 -3.64
N THR A 584 -18.43 -33.06 -2.97
CA THR A 584 -18.82 -32.85 -1.56
C THR A 584 -20.32 -32.71 -1.37
N GLN A 585 -21.03 -32.15 -2.35
CA GLN A 585 -22.47 -32.00 -2.34
C GLN A 585 -23.15 -33.36 -2.52
N GLU A 586 -22.71 -34.20 -3.46
CA GLU A 586 -23.19 -35.57 -3.64
C GLU A 586 -23.06 -36.41 -2.37
N ILE A 587 -21.89 -36.36 -1.70
CA ILE A 587 -21.67 -37.06 -0.43
C ILE A 587 -22.62 -36.51 0.65
N THR A 588 -22.77 -35.19 0.74
CA THR A 588 -23.66 -34.56 1.73
C THR A 588 -25.12 -34.96 1.49
N ASP A 589 -25.56 -35.04 0.24
CA ASP A 589 -26.92 -35.44 -0.13
C ASP A 589 -27.18 -36.93 0.16
N ALA A 590 -26.18 -37.79 -0.06
CA ALA A 590 -26.24 -39.19 0.33
C ALA A 590 -26.43 -39.35 1.86
N TYR A 591 -25.65 -38.62 2.66
CA TYR A 591 -25.80 -38.60 4.11
C TYR A 591 -27.13 -37.98 4.57
N ALA A 592 -27.64 -36.96 3.88
CA ALA A 592 -28.97 -36.40 4.15
C ALA A 592 -30.08 -37.43 3.93
N GLY A 593 -29.95 -38.28 2.90
CA GLY A 593 -30.83 -39.43 2.68
C GLY A 593 -30.81 -40.41 3.85
N VAL A 594 -29.63 -40.77 4.35
CA VAL A 594 -29.45 -41.64 5.53
C VAL A 594 -30.07 -41.01 6.79
N PHE A 595 -29.82 -39.73 7.05
CA PHE A 595 -30.43 -39.03 8.19
C PHE A 595 -31.96 -39.00 8.11
N SER A 596 -32.53 -38.87 6.91
CA SER A 596 -33.98 -38.90 6.70
C SER A 596 -34.57 -40.29 6.99
N GLN A 597 -33.85 -41.36 6.66
CA GLN A 597 -34.27 -42.73 6.98
C GLN A 597 -34.18 -43.01 8.49
N LEU A 598 -33.06 -42.66 9.13
CA LEU A 598 -32.85 -42.87 10.57
C LEU A 598 -33.84 -42.10 11.46
N ARG A 599 -34.39 -40.96 10.99
CA ARG A 599 -35.35 -40.15 11.74
C ARG A 599 -36.80 -40.63 11.64
N LYS A 600 -37.11 -41.67 10.86
CA LYS A 600 -38.45 -42.23 10.80
C LYS A 600 -38.69 -43.10 12.03
N SER A 601 -39.67 -42.72 12.86
CA SER A 601 -40.11 -43.58 13.97
C SER A 601 -40.96 -44.74 13.46
N PRO A 602 -40.71 -45.98 13.93
CA PRO A 602 -41.54 -47.13 13.60
C PRO A 602 -42.91 -47.02 14.28
N LYS A 603 -43.95 -47.52 13.62
CA LYS A 603 -45.35 -47.41 14.08
C LYS A 603 -45.90 -48.69 14.71
N ASP A 604 -45.33 -49.84 14.37
CA ASP A 604 -45.74 -51.15 14.85
C ASP A 604 -44.52 -52.01 15.23
N ILE A 605 -44.77 -53.12 15.92
CA ILE A 605 -43.72 -54.00 16.44
C ILE A 605 -43.00 -54.77 15.31
N GLU A 606 -43.68 -54.97 14.18
CA GLU A 606 -43.06 -55.52 12.97
C GLU A 606 -42.04 -54.56 12.35
N GLU A 607 -42.32 -53.25 12.29
CA GLU A 607 -41.41 -52.20 11.83
C GLU A 607 -40.22 -52.02 12.78
N VAL A 608 -40.42 -52.17 14.09
CA VAL A 608 -39.32 -52.18 15.08
C VAL A 608 -38.36 -53.35 14.84
N THR A 609 -38.89 -54.53 14.58
CA THR A 609 -38.08 -55.74 14.31
C THR A 609 -37.38 -55.67 12.96
N ALA A 610 -38.00 -55.04 11.95
CA ALA A 610 -37.39 -54.80 10.64
C ALA A 610 -36.32 -53.69 10.65
N MET A 611 -36.42 -52.72 11.58
CA MET A 611 -35.42 -51.67 11.78
C MET A 611 -34.16 -52.15 12.52
N TYR A 612 -34.11 -53.40 13.05
CA TYR A 612 -32.96 -53.89 13.79
C TYR A 612 -31.68 -53.83 12.94
N ILE A 613 -30.80 -52.92 13.37
CA ILE A 613 -29.80 -52.21 12.56
C ILE A 613 -28.59 -53.11 12.28
N ALA A 614 -28.68 -53.99 11.29
CA ALA A 614 -27.52 -54.75 10.79
C ALA A 614 -26.95 -54.21 9.46
N THR A 615 -27.70 -53.38 8.74
CA THR A 615 -27.41 -53.11 7.31
C THR A 615 -26.84 -51.72 7.03
N ILE A 616 -27.03 -50.74 7.91
CA ILE A 616 -26.68 -49.33 7.66
C ILE A 616 -25.15 -49.06 7.68
N PRO A 617 -24.35 -49.57 8.64
CA PRO A 617 -22.91 -49.29 8.67
C PRO A 617 -22.16 -49.89 7.46
N ALA A 618 -22.60 -51.05 6.96
CA ALA A 618 -21.92 -51.79 5.91
C ALA A 618 -22.17 -51.22 4.50
N GLU A 619 -23.38 -50.74 4.20
CA GLU A 619 -23.68 -50.10 2.91
C GLU A 619 -23.07 -48.70 2.79
N ILE A 620 -22.96 -47.97 3.90
CA ILE A 620 -22.30 -46.65 3.97
C ILE A 620 -20.79 -46.79 3.74
N LEU A 621 -20.13 -47.79 4.36
CA LEU A 621 -18.70 -48.06 4.13
C LEU A 621 -18.39 -48.53 2.71
N LYS A 622 -19.34 -49.19 2.04
CA LYS A 622 -19.17 -49.72 0.68
C LYS A 622 -19.44 -48.67 -0.42
N SER A 623 -20.29 -47.69 -0.16
CA SER A 623 -20.61 -46.60 -1.09
C SER A 623 -19.60 -45.45 -1.04
N LEU A 624 -18.88 -45.26 0.07
CA LEU A 624 -17.87 -44.22 0.26
C LEU A 624 -16.45 -44.71 -0.06
N GLY A 625 -16.20 -45.24 -1.26
CA GLY A 625 -14.87 -45.66 -1.74
C GLY A 625 -13.84 -44.52 -1.82
N ILE A 626 -13.56 -43.85 -0.70
CA ILE A 626 -12.58 -42.81 -0.53
C ILE A 626 -11.37 -43.47 0.14
N GLU A 627 -10.45 -43.99 -0.67
CA GLU A 627 -9.07 -44.04 -0.25
C GLU A 627 -8.63 -42.58 0.00
N LEU A 628 -8.64 -42.14 1.26
CA LEU A 628 -8.02 -40.88 1.67
C LEU A 628 -6.50 -41.05 1.55
N GLU A 629 -5.96 -40.85 0.34
CA GLU A 629 -4.53 -40.59 0.17
C GLU A 629 -4.16 -39.40 1.06
N HIS A 630 -3.36 -39.67 2.09
CA HIS A 630 -2.76 -38.65 2.94
C HIS A 630 -1.70 -37.91 2.10
N GLY A 631 -2.12 -36.89 1.36
CA GLY A 631 -1.23 -36.11 0.51
C GLY A 631 -1.74 -34.70 0.29
N GLU A 632 -1.31 -33.78 1.16
CA GLU A 632 -1.25 -32.32 0.93
C GLU A 632 -2.51 -31.67 0.33
N ALA A 633 -3.48 -31.37 1.19
CA ALA A 633 -4.52 -30.40 0.86
C ALA A 633 -3.87 -29.02 0.63
N PRO A 634 -4.13 -28.34 -0.50
CA PRO A 634 -3.73 -26.95 -0.65
C PRO A 634 -4.43 -26.13 0.44
N LYS A 635 -3.73 -25.14 1.00
CA LYS A 635 -4.27 -24.17 1.97
C LYS A 635 -5.35 -23.30 1.30
N VAL A 636 -6.50 -23.87 1.01
CA VAL A 636 -7.68 -23.15 0.53
C VAL A 636 -8.43 -22.71 1.77
N THR A 637 -8.25 -21.44 2.10
CA THR A 637 -9.05 -20.71 3.07
C THR A 637 -10.54 -20.88 2.77
N ALA A 638 -11.30 -21.31 3.77
CA ALA A 638 -12.73 -21.03 3.94
C ALA A 638 -13.72 -21.51 2.85
N TYR A 639 -13.97 -22.81 2.76
CA TYR A 639 -15.25 -23.30 2.24
C TYR A 639 -15.97 -24.17 3.29
N PHE A 640 -17.13 -23.68 3.76
CA PHE A 640 -17.97 -24.30 4.80
C PHE A 640 -18.44 -25.73 4.46
N GLY A 641 -18.41 -26.15 3.19
CA GLY A 641 -18.90 -27.47 2.74
C GLY A 641 -17.98 -28.65 3.12
N GLY A 642 -16.65 -28.47 3.09
CA GLY A 642 -15.69 -29.55 3.37
C GLY A 642 -15.79 -30.09 4.81
N TRP A 643 -15.95 -29.19 5.79
CA TRP A 643 -16.16 -29.56 7.20
C TRP A 643 -17.41 -30.41 7.43
N ARG A 644 -18.44 -30.21 6.60
CA ARG A 644 -19.71 -30.94 6.70
C ARG A 644 -19.52 -32.40 6.31
N VAL A 645 -18.75 -32.68 5.24
CA VAL A 645 -18.40 -34.03 4.81
C VAL A 645 -17.59 -34.78 5.88
N PHE A 646 -16.63 -34.12 6.54
CA PHE A 646 -15.87 -34.72 7.64
C PHE A 646 -16.71 -34.96 8.91
N GLY A 647 -17.76 -34.16 9.14
CA GLY A 647 -18.67 -34.28 10.29
C GLY A 647 -19.83 -35.25 10.12
N CYS A 648 -20.21 -35.58 8.88
CA CYS A 648 -21.33 -36.47 8.56
C CYS A 648 -21.18 -37.90 9.16
N PRO A 649 -20.01 -38.57 9.10
CA PRO A 649 -19.84 -39.90 9.71
C PRO A 649 -20.13 -39.89 11.22
N LYS A 650 -19.50 -38.98 11.98
CA LYS A 650 -19.71 -38.86 13.43
C LYS A 650 -21.17 -38.57 13.77
N SER A 651 -21.79 -37.62 13.06
CA SER A 651 -23.19 -37.26 13.25
C SER A 651 -24.14 -38.44 12.96
N THR A 652 -23.75 -39.34 12.05
CA THR A 652 -24.50 -40.57 11.75
C THR A 652 -24.38 -41.57 12.89
N TYR A 653 -23.17 -41.80 13.40
CA TYR A 653 -22.98 -42.68 14.57
C TYR A 653 -23.73 -42.17 15.81
N ASP A 654 -23.68 -40.86 16.09
CA ASP A 654 -24.38 -40.27 17.22
C ASP A 654 -25.91 -40.40 17.06
N LEU A 655 -26.43 -40.26 15.83
CA LEU A 655 -27.86 -40.45 15.55
C LEU A 655 -28.28 -41.92 15.62
N VAL A 656 -27.45 -42.85 15.13
CA VAL A 656 -27.73 -44.30 15.24
C VAL A 656 -27.78 -44.71 16.71
N ALA A 657 -26.82 -44.28 17.54
CA ALA A 657 -26.82 -44.58 18.97
C ALA A 657 -28.09 -44.05 19.66
N LYS A 658 -28.54 -42.84 19.28
CA LYS A 658 -29.79 -42.28 19.79
C LYS A 658 -31.02 -43.08 19.35
N VAL A 659 -31.10 -43.45 18.07
CA VAL A 659 -32.22 -44.25 17.53
C VAL A 659 -32.25 -45.64 18.15
N GLU A 660 -31.09 -46.25 18.45
CA GLU A 660 -31.02 -47.52 19.18
C GLU A 660 -31.59 -47.40 20.60
N ASP A 661 -31.32 -46.30 21.30
CA ASP A 661 -31.90 -46.06 22.62
C ASP A 661 -33.40 -45.78 22.54
N ASP A 662 -33.85 -44.98 21.57
CA ASP A 662 -35.27 -44.71 21.31
C ASP A 662 -36.03 -46.02 20.96
N ILE A 663 -35.42 -46.93 20.18
CA ILE A 663 -35.99 -48.26 19.85
C ILE A 663 -36.14 -49.11 21.12
N LYS A 664 -35.13 -49.16 22.00
CA LYS A 664 -35.23 -49.93 23.27
C LYS A 664 -36.36 -49.41 24.16
N GLU A 665 -36.55 -48.09 24.22
CA GLU A 665 -37.66 -47.49 24.97
C GLU A 665 -39.01 -47.86 24.35
N LEU A 666 -39.12 -47.82 23.02
CA LEU A 666 -40.32 -48.23 22.28
C LEU A 666 -40.63 -49.73 22.49
N GLU A 667 -39.64 -50.62 22.40
CA GLU A 667 -39.77 -52.05 22.67
C GLU A 667 -40.29 -52.31 24.10
N ALA A 668 -39.74 -51.62 25.09
CA ALA A 668 -40.22 -51.73 26.47
C ALA A 668 -41.68 -51.25 26.61
N SER A 669 -42.05 -50.17 25.91
CA SER A 669 -43.43 -49.66 25.92
C SER A 669 -44.42 -50.62 25.24
N PHE A 670 -44.03 -51.21 24.10
CA PHE A 670 -44.86 -52.18 23.37
C PHE A 670 -44.98 -53.49 24.15
N ALA A 671 -43.91 -53.96 24.78
CA ALA A 671 -43.95 -55.13 25.65
C ALA A 671 -44.88 -54.90 26.85
N ALA A 672 -44.84 -53.72 27.47
CA ALA A 672 -45.74 -53.37 28.57
C ALA A 672 -47.21 -53.28 28.11
N ALA A 673 -47.46 -52.70 26.94
CA ALA A 673 -48.81 -52.64 26.36
C ALA A 673 -49.34 -54.05 26.04
N GLN A 674 -48.52 -54.91 25.45
CA GLN A 674 -48.90 -56.29 25.15
C GLN A 674 -49.16 -57.10 26.43
N GLN A 675 -48.40 -56.87 27.49
CA GLN A 675 -48.60 -57.52 28.78
C GLN A 675 -49.89 -57.04 29.47
N GLN A 676 -50.22 -55.74 29.34
CA GLN A 676 -51.49 -55.21 29.82
C GLN A 676 -52.66 -55.80 29.03
N GLU A 677 -52.57 -55.87 27.69
CA GLU A 677 -53.60 -56.50 26.86
C GLU A 677 -53.79 -57.98 27.21
N GLN A 678 -52.71 -58.71 27.50
CA GLN A 678 -52.79 -60.09 27.98
C GLN A 678 -53.46 -60.19 29.35
N SER A 679 -53.16 -59.27 30.28
CA SER A 679 -53.81 -59.22 31.59
C SER A 679 -55.31 -58.90 31.46
N ASP A 680 -55.66 -57.92 30.63
CA ASP A 680 -57.05 -57.54 30.37
C ASP A 680 -57.81 -58.70 29.71
N PHE A 681 -57.14 -59.45 28.83
CA PHE A 681 -57.69 -60.66 28.21
C PHE A 681 -57.86 -61.81 29.21
N ASP A 682 -56.91 -62.02 30.11
CA ASP A 682 -57.00 -63.02 31.19
C ASP A 682 -58.14 -62.68 32.16
N ASP A 683 -58.30 -61.41 32.52
CA ASP A 683 -59.44 -60.93 33.32
C ASP A 683 -60.77 -61.18 32.58
N MET A 684 -60.80 -60.95 31.26
CA MET A 684 -61.94 -61.29 30.40
C MET A 684 -62.23 -62.81 30.39
N ILE A 685 -61.20 -63.66 30.46
CA ILE A 685 -61.34 -65.11 30.56
C ILE A 685 -61.88 -65.52 31.93
N VAL A 686 -61.48 -64.85 33.01
CA VAL A 686 -61.97 -65.14 34.36
C VAL A 686 -63.42 -64.69 34.55
N ASP A 687 -63.81 -63.56 33.95
CA ASP A 687 -65.20 -63.09 33.90
C ASP A 687 -66.09 -63.88 32.92
N MET A 688 -65.50 -64.75 32.08
CA MET A 688 -66.27 -65.75 31.34
C MET A 688 -66.80 -66.81 32.31
N ASP A 689 -68.10 -66.72 32.58
CA ASP A 689 -68.86 -67.66 33.39
C ASP A 689 -68.87 -69.05 32.74
N PHE A 690 -67.88 -69.88 33.07
CA PHE A 690 -67.73 -71.24 32.55
C PHE A 690 -68.95 -72.12 32.84
N GLU A 691 -69.74 -71.83 33.90
CA GLU A 691 -71.00 -72.54 34.17
C GLU A 691 -72.07 -72.25 33.11
N LYS A 692 -72.15 -71.02 32.58
CA LYS A 692 -73.03 -70.70 31.45
C LYS A 692 -72.55 -71.31 30.13
N LEU A 693 -71.24 -71.46 29.95
CA LEU A 693 -70.66 -72.11 28.77
C LEU A 693 -70.93 -73.61 28.79
N ASP A 694 -70.85 -74.26 29.95
CA ASP A 694 -71.27 -75.65 30.15
C ASP A 694 -72.79 -75.81 29.98
N GLU A 695 -73.61 -74.87 30.49
CA GLU A 695 -75.07 -74.89 30.28
C GLU A 695 -75.43 -74.71 28.79
N ILE A 696 -74.72 -73.87 28.05
CA ILE A 696 -74.88 -73.72 26.59
C ILE A 696 -74.38 -74.97 25.87
N TYR A 697 -73.27 -75.57 26.31
CA TYR A 697 -72.73 -76.80 25.74
C TYR A 697 -73.70 -77.97 25.94
N GLU A 698 -74.22 -78.19 27.15
CA GLU A 698 -75.25 -79.20 27.45
C GLU A 698 -76.54 -78.93 26.66
N ASN A 699 -76.96 -77.67 26.52
CA ASN A 699 -78.12 -77.33 25.69
C ASN A 699 -77.88 -77.61 24.19
N VAL A 700 -76.69 -77.34 23.68
CA VAL A 700 -76.32 -77.66 22.28
C VAL A 700 -76.22 -79.17 22.09
N GLU A 701 -75.68 -79.92 23.06
CA GLU A 701 -75.62 -81.37 23.02
C GLU A 701 -77.02 -82.00 23.08
N SER A 702 -77.90 -81.48 23.96
CA SER A 702 -79.31 -81.85 24.03
C SER A 702 -80.07 -81.55 22.73
N VAL A 703 -79.81 -80.40 22.10
CA VAL A 703 -80.37 -80.06 20.78
C VAL A 703 -79.82 -81.00 19.71
N ASN A 704 -78.54 -81.38 19.76
CA ASN A 704 -77.94 -82.32 18.80
C ASN A 704 -78.49 -83.74 18.97
N GLU A 705 -78.74 -84.20 20.20
CA GLU A 705 -79.43 -85.47 20.45
C GLU A 705 -80.88 -85.43 19.97
N ARG A 706 -81.60 -84.32 20.21
CA ARG A 706 -82.95 -84.11 19.66
C ARG A 706 -82.98 -84.13 18.14
N LEU A 707 -82.00 -83.50 17.48
CA LEU A 707 -81.86 -83.53 16.02
C LEU A 707 -81.55 -84.94 15.51
N LYS A 708 -80.67 -85.69 16.18
CA LYS A 708 -80.40 -87.11 15.85
C LYS A 708 -81.62 -88.01 16.03
N SER A 709 -82.48 -87.72 17.01
CA SER A 709 -83.74 -88.44 17.21
C SER A 709 -84.90 -87.99 16.30
N ALA A 710 -84.77 -86.84 15.63
CA ALA A 710 -85.74 -86.36 14.64
C ALA A 710 -85.43 -86.85 13.21
N ASP A 711 -84.23 -87.38 12.98
CA ASP A 711 -83.76 -88.00 11.73
C ASP A 711 -83.81 -89.55 11.76
N ALA A 712 -84.51 -90.14 12.73
CA ALA A 712 -84.88 -91.56 12.80
C ALA A 712 -86.41 -91.71 12.85
#